data_AF-A0A261CH87-F1
#
_entry.id   AF-A0A261CH87-F1
#
_cell.length_a   1.000
_cell.length_b   1.000
_cell.length_c   1.000
_cell.angle_alpha   90.00
_cell.angle_beta   90.00
_cell.angle_gamma   90.00
#
_symmetry.space_group_name_H-M   'P 1'
#
loop_
_entity.id
_entity.type
_entity.pdbx_description
1 polymer ?
#
loop_
_entity_poly.entity_id
_entity_poly.type
_entity_poly.pdbx_seq_one_letter_code
_entity_poly.pdbx_strand_id
1 'polypeptide(L)'
;MLDPISLFFLSFHTFAAVVGCTLNAIVLFLALFRTPKTIAAYTTILINFALTDFLACFTDFFIQMRHIPAGFTMAYMSRGLCTLWVFLLADDDPVEIKRILMERFPEYELENATVCGTINVIEFPAMYTILHMTCPITPVYITIWILRKKIIEKLVSNSKDMSSKTKEMHKQLLKALTWQALIPGFYGMSIASYVTAQFFFNHPIFEYTTLTGFLFMPVLSPLSCLIFIQIYRKRVLSWWYIIIGKPIPDEWISVLNTSKMGATTAAPSRPSLIYRTIGGNLDIYFFPGPTPALVIQQYLAFIGKPFLPAYWALGYQLSRYGYSGLDEMKQRVGAVRDAGIPLDIAVADIDYMNRYRDFSTNDNWSGFEDYVQVMHGWNMKLIPIFDPAVEADYLPFQRAMTANAKFIEWEDFSQVQADIQNMYPMAKNTKVMLGVVWPDHHVAFPDFLDSTGRTQTWWKIELGLYHSQLTFDGIWIDMNEPANFGTNEQHPWYFDDADHPNDAPLFCPTNGTNQWDLPPYQTHAVYYYGGNENNAYLSSKTLCLTGVQNNGSYRFYDVKNLYGLSEAIATQQALMEVTGKRGAVVSRSTFPSAGRYAGHWLGDNTARWEDLRTSVIGAQEFNLFGIPYVGSDVCGFLGTSNEELCLRWQQMGAFHSFFRNHNTLGEPAQDPAVWPSVAAATKIANLFRYQYLPYLFSLHFQASQSGLTVVRPVFFEYPTDTETFDLGYQFMWGSNILVAPVLYQGAVTTNLYLPTDVWYSLFDYLYGRGSAIPRQTPTTTTTMSRHNPFELLIAPCQLGKAVGVLYWDDGQSIVDSFDTHDFHQFDFNYNSTRTGAQLTITRTRKGTIVLPTMDILEIFNYPSPPNFRSFLLNGKSVNINVQSSTYSGITKTLYISTKNLIDLTSSDSITLEWSNVSK
;
A
#
# COMPACT_ATOMS: atom_id res chain seq x y z
N MET A 1 -61.16 -16.99 25.18
CA MET A 1 -60.30 -16.92 23.98
C MET A 1 -60.87 -15.83 23.09
N LEU A 2 -60.05 -14.94 22.55
CA LEU A 2 -60.52 -13.89 21.63
C LEU A 2 -61.06 -14.52 20.34
N ASP A 3 -62.11 -13.94 19.75
CA ASP A 3 -62.59 -14.35 18.44
C ASP A 3 -61.52 -14.08 17.35
N PRO A 4 -61.55 -14.80 16.22
CA PRO A 4 -60.51 -14.67 15.19
C PRO A 4 -60.32 -13.24 14.65
N ILE A 5 -61.39 -12.43 14.59
CA ILE A 5 -61.32 -11.06 14.09
C ILE A 5 -60.63 -10.18 15.12
N SER A 6 -61.02 -10.27 16.40
CA SER A 6 -60.35 -9.56 17.49
C SER A 6 -58.87 -9.93 17.59
N LEU A 7 -58.52 -11.22 17.46
CA LEU A 7 -57.14 -11.68 17.51
C LEU A 7 -56.32 -11.13 16.33
N PHE A 8 -56.90 -11.09 15.13
CA PHE A 8 -56.26 -10.52 13.95
C PHE A 8 -55.94 -9.03 14.14
N PHE A 9 -56.93 -8.22 14.53
CA PHE A 9 -56.72 -6.78 14.72
C PHE A 9 -55.75 -6.49 15.87
N LEU A 10 -55.84 -7.22 16.97
CA LEU A 10 -54.90 -7.10 18.08
C LEU A 10 -53.45 -7.39 17.64
N SER A 11 -53.27 -8.46 16.87
CA SER A 11 -51.95 -8.86 16.36
C SER A 11 -51.42 -7.84 15.35
N PHE A 12 -52.27 -7.36 14.44
CA PHE A 12 -51.91 -6.34 13.46
C PHE A 12 -51.54 -5.01 14.11
N HIS A 13 -52.35 -4.55 15.07
CA HIS A 13 -52.14 -3.30 15.81
C HIS A 13 -50.82 -3.35 16.58
N THR A 14 -50.61 -4.42 17.34
CA THR A 14 -49.37 -4.67 18.08
C THR A 14 -48.16 -4.67 17.14
N PHE A 15 -48.26 -5.37 16.01
CA PHE A 15 -47.20 -5.43 15.01
C PHE A 15 -46.90 -4.05 14.41
N ALA A 16 -47.92 -3.34 13.95
CA ALA A 16 -47.78 -2.02 13.35
C ALA A 16 -47.16 -1.01 14.33
N ALA A 17 -47.59 -1.02 15.59
CA ALA A 17 -47.06 -0.13 16.62
C ALA A 17 -45.59 -0.45 16.97
N VAL A 18 -45.21 -1.72 17.08
CA VAL A 18 -43.80 -2.13 17.32
C VAL A 18 -42.91 -1.75 16.13
N VAL A 19 -43.37 -2.01 14.91
CA VAL A 19 -42.64 -1.63 13.69
C VAL A 19 -42.50 -0.12 13.61
N GLY A 20 -43.57 0.64 13.88
CA GLY A 20 -43.56 2.10 13.89
C GLY A 20 -42.58 2.67 14.93
N CYS A 21 -42.59 2.17 16.17
CA CYS A 21 -41.62 2.55 17.19
C CYS A 21 -40.18 2.28 16.72
N THR A 22 -39.93 1.09 16.17
CA THR A 22 -38.59 0.68 15.74
C THR A 22 -38.06 1.58 14.62
N LEU A 23 -38.88 1.83 13.59
CA LEU A 23 -38.49 2.64 12.45
C LEU A 23 -38.27 4.11 12.83
N ASN A 24 -39.10 4.66 13.71
CA ASN A 24 -38.92 6.03 14.18
C ASN A 24 -37.71 6.18 15.10
N ALA A 25 -37.42 5.21 15.97
CA ALA A 25 -36.19 5.21 16.78
C ALA A 25 -34.93 5.18 15.90
N ILE A 26 -34.96 4.39 14.81
CA ILE A 26 -33.88 4.36 13.81
C ILE A 26 -33.71 5.72 13.14
N VAL A 27 -34.80 6.33 12.66
CA VAL A 27 -34.74 7.66 12.02
C VAL A 27 -34.26 8.72 13.02
N LEU A 28 -34.70 8.68 14.27
CA LEU A 28 -34.28 9.59 15.33
C LEU A 28 -32.77 9.49 15.59
N PHE A 29 -32.25 8.27 15.73
CA PHE A 29 -30.82 8.03 15.88
C PHE A 29 -30.02 8.55 14.67
N LEU A 30 -30.47 8.24 13.46
CA LEU A 30 -29.81 8.69 12.24
C LEU A 30 -29.86 10.22 12.10
N ALA A 31 -30.98 10.83 12.45
CA ALA A 31 -31.14 12.28 12.43
C ALA A 31 -30.18 12.96 13.42
N LEU A 32 -30.14 12.50 14.68
CA LEU A 32 -29.30 13.08 15.73
C LEU A 32 -27.80 12.92 15.45
N PHE A 33 -27.36 11.76 14.98
CA PHE A 33 -25.94 11.41 15.00
C PHE A 33 -25.30 11.22 13.62
N ARG A 34 -26.11 11.07 12.56
CA ARG A 34 -25.60 10.70 11.22
C ARG A 34 -26.00 11.68 10.11
N THR A 35 -26.71 12.76 10.43
CA THR A 35 -27.04 13.80 9.46
C THR A 35 -25.83 14.69 9.18
N PRO A 36 -25.43 14.89 7.90
CA PRO A 36 -24.33 15.79 7.57
C PRO A 36 -24.63 17.25 7.91
N LYS A 37 -23.60 18.00 8.32
CA LYS A 37 -23.70 19.44 8.68
C LYS A 37 -24.37 20.29 7.59
N THR A 38 -24.24 19.91 6.32
CA THR A 38 -24.80 20.62 5.16
C THR A 38 -26.32 20.63 5.09
N ILE A 39 -27.01 19.72 5.80
CA ILE A 39 -28.48 19.70 5.94
C ILE A 39 -28.90 19.71 7.42
N ALA A 40 -27.99 20.09 8.33
CA ALA A 40 -28.25 20.12 9.78
C ALA A 40 -29.45 21.00 10.15
N ALA A 41 -29.70 22.08 9.41
CA ALA A 41 -30.86 22.95 9.61
C ALA A 41 -32.22 22.23 9.49
N TYR A 42 -32.29 21.13 8.73
CA TYR A 42 -33.50 20.32 8.58
C TYR A 42 -33.59 19.16 9.59
N THR A 43 -32.53 18.93 10.35
CA THR A 43 -32.44 17.81 11.29
C THR A 43 -33.46 17.96 12.42
N THR A 44 -33.69 19.18 12.89
CA THR A 44 -34.73 19.49 13.88
C THR A 44 -36.12 19.04 13.42
N ILE A 45 -36.45 19.24 12.14
CA ILE A 45 -37.75 18.84 11.58
C ILE A 45 -37.87 17.32 11.55
N LEU A 46 -36.83 16.61 11.10
CA LEU A 46 -36.81 15.15 11.05
C LEU A 46 -36.89 14.52 12.45
N ILE A 47 -36.20 15.12 13.43
CA ILE A 47 -36.26 14.72 14.84
C ILE A 47 -37.67 14.89 15.38
N ASN A 48 -38.30 16.05 15.14
CA ASN A 48 -39.63 16.34 15.66
C ASN A 48 -40.68 15.37 15.11
N PHE A 49 -40.64 15.07 13.80
CA PHE A 49 -41.53 14.07 13.20
C PHE A 49 -41.28 12.67 13.77
N ALA A 50 -40.02 12.21 13.76
CA ALA A 50 -39.69 10.88 14.27
C ALA A 50 -40.04 10.71 15.75
N LEU A 51 -39.83 11.73 16.58
CA LEU A 51 -40.18 11.69 18.00
C LEU A 51 -41.69 11.67 18.21
N THR A 52 -42.45 12.49 17.48
CA THR A 52 -43.91 12.52 17.57
C THR A 52 -44.52 11.19 17.12
N ASP A 53 -44.07 10.67 15.97
CA ASP A 53 -44.53 9.40 15.41
C ASP A 53 -44.14 8.21 16.30
N PHE A 54 -42.95 8.25 16.92
CA PHE A 54 -42.52 7.27 17.92
C PHE A 54 -43.46 7.26 19.12
N LEU A 55 -43.72 8.44 19.71
CA LEU A 55 -44.58 8.56 20.87
C LEU A 55 -46.00 8.09 20.55
N ALA A 56 -46.55 8.44 19.38
CA ALA A 56 -47.86 7.97 18.95
C ALA A 56 -47.93 6.43 18.87
N CYS A 57 -46.97 5.79 18.19
CA CYS A 57 -46.89 4.33 18.12
C CYS A 57 -46.71 3.70 19.51
N PHE A 58 -45.86 4.30 20.34
CA PHE A 58 -45.53 3.79 21.67
C PHE A 58 -46.76 3.84 22.58
N THR A 59 -47.46 4.98 22.62
CA THR A 59 -48.70 5.09 23.40
C THR A 59 -49.75 4.11 22.89
N ASP A 60 -49.94 4.01 21.58
CA ASP A 60 -50.98 3.14 21.00
C ASP A 60 -50.70 1.64 21.22
N PHE A 61 -49.42 1.24 21.27
CA PHE A 61 -48.99 -0.12 21.63
C PHE A 61 -49.48 -0.54 23.02
N PHE A 62 -49.43 0.34 24.01
CA PHE A 62 -49.84 0.04 25.40
C PHE A 62 -51.35 0.17 25.64
N ILE A 63 -52.04 0.87 24.75
CA ILE A 63 -53.43 1.28 24.92
C ILE A 63 -54.39 0.36 24.16
N GLN A 64 -54.08 0.08 22.88
CA GLN A 64 -54.82 -0.85 22.00
C GLN A 64 -56.35 -0.61 22.05
N MET A 65 -56.77 0.59 21.66
CA MET A 65 -58.17 1.01 21.74
C MET A 65 -59.04 0.35 20.65
N ARG A 66 -60.17 -0.22 21.08
CA ARG A 66 -61.29 -0.59 20.24
C ARG A 66 -62.38 0.48 20.35
N HIS A 67 -62.90 0.92 19.21
CA HIS A 67 -63.84 2.03 19.14
C HIS A 67 -65.23 1.54 18.74
N ILE A 68 -66.23 1.68 19.62
CA ILE A 68 -67.58 1.13 19.39
C ILE A 68 -68.57 2.29 19.23
N PRO A 69 -68.99 2.59 18.00
CA PRO A 69 -70.01 3.59 17.73
C PRO A 69 -71.42 3.04 17.96
N ALA A 70 -72.26 3.79 18.70
CA ALA A 70 -73.60 3.38 19.10
C ALA A 70 -74.61 4.55 18.98
N GLY A 71 -74.89 5.02 17.76
CA GLY A 71 -75.89 6.08 17.51
C GLY A 71 -75.33 7.50 17.65
N PHE A 72 -75.55 8.16 18.79
CA PHE A 72 -74.78 9.36 19.16
C PHE A 72 -73.75 9.06 20.26
N THR A 73 -73.80 7.85 20.84
CA THR A 73 -72.85 7.40 21.84
C THR A 73 -71.62 6.81 21.15
N MET A 74 -70.46 7.05 21.75
CA MET A 74 -69.17 6.59 21.29
C MET A 74 -68.42 6.02 22.49
N ALA A 75 -68.16 4.73 22.46
CA ALA A 75 -67.48 4.03 23.53
C ALA A 75 -66.08 3.57 23.13
N TYR A 76 -65.16 3.61 24.09
CA TYR A 76 -63.79 3.15 23.96
C TYR A 76 -63.56 1.99 24.92
N MET A 77 -62.99 0.92 24.40
CA MET A 77 -62.51 -0.21 25.20
C MET A 77 -61.01 -0.34 25.02
N SER A 78 -60.24 -0.21 26.09
CA SER A 78 -58.80 -0.49 26.08
C SER A 78 -58.56 -1.96 26.37
N ARG A 79 -57.66 -2.59 25.60
CA ARG A 79 -57.26 -4.00 25.78
C ARG A 79 -55.75 -4.17 26.03
N GLY A 80 -55.00 -3.08 26.13
CA GLY A 80 -53.55 -3.09 26.34
C GLY A 80 -53.12 -3.19 27.81
N LEU A 81 -51.82 -3.31 28.04
CA LEU A 81 -51.21 -3.53 29.37
C LEU A 81 -51.31 -2.34 30.33
N CYS A 82 -51.56 -1.13 29.81
CA CYS A 82 -51.66 0.11 30.61
C CYS A 82 -53.03 0.78 30.39
N THR A 83 -54.07 0.26 31.03
CA THR A 83 -55.44 0.85 30.99
C THR A 83 -55.55 2.21 31.69
N LEU A 84 -54.56 2.62 32.49
CA LEU A 84 -54.61 3.82 33.35
C LEU A 84 -54.33 5.16 32.65
N TRP A 85 -53.75 5.17 31.45
CA TRP A 85 -53.21 6.41 30.85
C TRP A 85 -54.12 7.13 29.83
N VAL A 86 -55.30 6.57 29.49
CA VAL A 86 -56.11 7.06 28.34
C VAL A 86 -57.28 7.94 28.72
N PHE A 87 -57.70 7.93 29.98
CA PHE A 87 -59.08 8.33 30.30
C PHE A 87 -59.19 9.70 30.97
N LEU A 88 -58.41 10.69 30.52
CA LEU A 88 -58.40 12.02 31.14
C LEU A 88 -59.31 13.06 30.46
N LEU A 89 -59.95 12.75 29.33
CA LEU A 89 -60.65 13.77 28.52
C LEU A 89 -62.04 13.38 27.96
N ALA A 90 -62.51 12.14 28.15
CA ALA A 90 -63.88 11.72 27.78
C ALA A 90 -64.52 11.06 28.99
N ASP A 91 -65.26 11.84 29.77
CA ASP A 91 -65.65 11.51 31.14
C ASP A 91 -67.17 11.62 31.34
N ASP A 92 -67.94 10.98 30.45
CA ASP A 92 -69.35 10.68 30.72
C ASP A 92 -69.47 9.40 31.56
N ASP A 93 -70.55 9.25 32.35
CA ASP A 93 -70.72 8.15 33.31
C ASP A 93 -70.50 6.76 32.67
N PRO A 94 -69.44 6.03 33.06
CA PRO A 94 -69.12 4.71 32.52
C PRO A 94 -70.25 3.69 32.67
N VAL A 95 -71.08 3.80 33.72
CA VAL A 95 -72.22 2.90 33.95
C VAL A 95 -73.30 3.14 32.90
N GLU A 96 -73.55 4.40 32.57
CA GLU A 96 -74.54 4.79 31.57
C GLU A 96 -74.09 4.43 30.15
N ILE A 97 -72.81 4.60 29.83
CA ILE A 97 -72.24 4.15 28.55
C ILE A 97 -72.37 2.63 28.42
N LYS A 98 -72.04 1.87 29.47
CA LYS A 98 -72.23 0.41 29.48
C LYS A 98 -73.70 0.02 29.28
N ARG A 99 -74.64 0.72 29.93
CA ARG A 99 -76.08 0.49 29.76
C ARG A 99 -76.50 0.68 28.31
N ILE A 100 -76.11 1.78 27.67
CA ILE A 100 -76.44 2.08 26.26
C ILE A 100 -75.86 1.02 25.32
N LEU A 101 -74.62 0.57 25.57
CA LEU A 101 -74.00 -0.50 24.78
C LEU A 101 -74.70 -1.85 24.96
N MET A 102 -75.08 -2.23 26.20
CA MET A 102 -75.79 -3.49 26.46
C MET A 102 -77.21 -3.49 25.87
N GLU A 103 -77.89 -2.34 25.83
CA GLU A 103 -79.19 -2.21 25.18
C GLU A 103 -79.11 -2.35 23.66
N ARG A 104 -78.06 -1.81 23.05
CA ARG A 104 -77.93 -1.77 21.59
C ARG A 104 -77.20 -2.97 21.00
N PHE A 105 -76.25 -3.53 21.74
CA PHE A 105 -75.40 -4.67 21.38
C PHE A 105 -75.35 -5.67 22.55
N PRO A 106 -76.48 -6.34 22.86
CA PRO A 106 -76.59 -7.26 24.00
C PRO A 106 -75.63 -8.44 23.96
N GLU A 107 -75.05 -8.73 22.79
CA GLU A 107 -74.04 -9.77 22.57
C GLU A 107 -72.63 -9.42 23.09
N TYR A 108 -72.38 -8.18 23.55
CA TYR A 108 -71.08 -7.78 24.10
C TYR A 108 -70.94 -8.13 25.59
N GLU A 109 -69.92 -8.91 25.95
CA GLU A 109 -69.57 -9.18 27.35
C GLU A 109 -68.81 -8.00 27.97
N LEU A 110 -69.51 -7.13 28.71
CA LEU A 110 -68.97 -5.86 29.24
C LEU A 110 -68.71 -5.82 30.76
N GLU A 111 -69.03 -6.89 31.50
CA GLU A 111 -68.94 -6.93 32.97
C GLU A 111 -67.52 -6.70 33.48
N ASN A 112 -66.51 -7.34 32.86
CA ASN A 112 -65.10 -7.25 33.26
C ASN A 112 -64.27 -6.26 32.42
N ALA A 113 -64.89 -5.52 31.50
CA ALA A 113 -64.19 -4.57 30.63
C ALA A 113 -64.19 -3.15 31.21
N THR A 114 -63.08 -2.43 31.03
CA THR A 114 -63.03 -0.98 31.28
C THR A 114 -63.57 -0.27 30.04
N VAL A 115 -64.68 0.46 30.20
CA VAL A 115 -65.38 1.17 29.12
C VAL A 115 -65.50 2.63 29.52
N CYS A 116 -65.18 3.54 28.63
CA CYS A 116 -65.43 4.98 28.79
C CYS A 116 -65.91 5.57 27.45
N GLY A 117 -66.19 6.87 27.42
CA GLY A 117 -66.42 7.58 26.17
C GLY A 117 -67.36 8.76 26.32
N THR A 118 -68.14 9.02 25.28
CA THR A 118 -69.14 10.10 25.31
C THR A 118 -70.53 9.57 24.94
N ILE A 119 -71.54 9.96 25.70
CA ILE A 119 -72.94 9.61 25.47
C ILE A 119 -73.46 10.29 24.20
N ASN A 120 -72.94 11.47 23.86
CA ASN A 120 -73.38 12.24 22.70
C ASN A 120 -72.24 12.99 21.98
N VAL A 121 -71.77 12.44 20.86
CA VAL A 121 -70.70 13.00 20.01
C VAL A 121 -71.03 14.35 19.37
N ILE A 122 -72.30 14.79 19.37
CA ILE A 122 -72.72 16.09 18.84
C ILE A 122 -72.49 17.21 19.87
N GLU A 123 -72.28 16.87 21.15
CA GLU A 123 -72.01 17.88 22.16
C GLU A 123 -70.76 18.68 21.83
N PHE A 124 -70.79 19.96 22.20
CA PHE A 124 -69.75 20.91 21.81
C PHE A 124 -68.33 20.42 22.11
N PRO A 125 -68.00 19.78 23.27
CA PRO A 125 -66.64 19.28 23.53
C PRO A 125 -66.21 18.17 22.55
N ALA A 126 -67.08 17.21 22.27
CA ALA A 126 -66.82 16.11 21.36
C ALA A 126 -66.77 16.60 19.89
N MET A 127 -67.74 17.42 19.49
CA MET A 127 -67.81 18.00 18.16
C MET A 127 -66.67 19.00 17.90
N TYR A 128 -66.26 19.79 18.89
CA TYR A 128 -65.07 20.65 18.82
C TYR A 128 -63.82 19.81 18.60
N THR A 129 -63.67 18.70 19.33
CA THR A 129 -62.54 17.79 19.17
C THR A 129 -62.54 17.14 17.78
N ILE A 130 -63.68 16.63 17.32
CA ILE A 130 -63.83 16.04 15.98
C ILE A 130 -63.54 17.08 14.90
N LEU A 131 -64.13 18.29 14.97
CA LEU A 131 -63.91 19.36 14.00
C LEU A 131 -62.48 19.89 14.04
N HIS A 132 -61.87 20.02 15.22
CA HIS A 132 -60.47 20.45 15.37
C HIS A 132 -59.49 19.37 14.86
N MET A 133 -59.82 18.08 15.01
CA MET A 133 -58.98 17.00 14.47
C MET A 133 -59.18 16.81 12.96
N THR A 134 -60.33 17.17 12.40
CA THR A 134 -60.66 16.89 10.99
C THR A 134 -60.62 18.10 10.05
N CYS A 135 -60.98 19.30 10.50
CA CYS A 135 -61.10 20.49 9.64
C CYS A 135 -59.77 21.23 9.34
N PRO A 136 -58.79 21.37 10.26
CA PRO A 136 -57.55 22.10 9.99
C PRO A 136 -56.62 21.42 8.98
N ILE A 137 -56.87 20.16 8.64
CA ILE A 137 -55.99 19.32 7.83
C ILE A 137 -55.85 19.87 6.39
N THR A 138 -56.94 20.31 5.77
CA THR A 138 -56.93 20.74 4.36
C THR A 138 -56.19 22.08 4.12
N PRO A 139 -56.43 23.16 4.90
CA PRO A 139 -55.66 24.41 4.76
C PRO A 139 -54.17 24.24 5.07
N VAL A 140 -53.82 23.35 6.00
CA VAL A 140 -52.43 23.01 6.34
C VAL A 140 -51.74 22.31 5.15
N TYR A 141 -52.41 21.38 4.47
CA TYR A 141 -51.86 20.76 3.26
C TYR A 141 -51.61 21.74 2.12
N ILE A 142 -52.55 22.66 1.87
CA ILE A 142 -52.39 23.68 0.84
C ILE A 142 -51.18 24.58 1.18
N THR A 143 -51.03 24.94 2.45
CA THR A 143 -49.90 25.76 2.92
C THR A 143 -48.56 25.04 2.78
N ILE A 144 -48.48 23.76 3.17
CA ILE A 144 -47.28 22.93 3.00
C ILE A 144 -46.90 22.81 1.52
N TRP A 145 -47.88 22.60 0.64
CA TRP A 145 -47.66 22.50 -0.80
C TRP A 145 -47.13 23.80 -1.41
N ILE A 146 -47.68 24.96 -1.00
CA ILE A 146 -47.22 26.29 -1.44
C ILE A 146 -45.80 26.59 -0.93
N LEU A 147 -45.53 26.33 0.36
CA LEU A 147 -44.20 26.56 0.95
C LEU A 147 -43.13 25.68 0.31
N ARG A 148 -43.45 24.41 0.02
CA ARG A 148 -42.56 23.48 -0.69
C ARG A 148 -42.17 24.02 -2.06
N LYS A 149 -43.14 24.53 -2.84
CA LYS A 149 -42.88 25.11 -4.16
C LYS A 149 -41.91 26.29 -4.06
N LYS A 150 -42.15 27.21 -3.12
CA LYS A 150 -41.27 28.38 -2.87
C LYS A 150 -39.86 28.00 -2.43
N ILE A 151 -39.71 26.98 -1.58
CA ILE A 151 -38.40 26.50 -1.11
C ILE A 151 -37.61 25.86 -2.27
N ILE A 152 -38.27 25.07 -3.12
CA ILE A 152 -37.63 24.47 -4.31
C ILE A 152 -37.15 25.56 -5.28
N GLU A 153 -37.99 26.58 -5.54
CA GLU A 153 -37.62 27.70 -6.41
C GLU A 153 -36.41 28.48 -5.88
N LYS A 154 -36.34 28.71 -4.56
CA LYS A 154 -35.20 29.39 -3.89
C LYS A 154 -33.92 28.54 -3.90
N LEU A 155 -34.04 27.22 -3.76
CA LEU A 155 -32.90 26.29 -3.85
C LEU A 155 -32.36 26.20 -5.29
N VAL A 156 -33.22 26.35 -6.31
CA VAL A 156 -32.81 26.40 -7.71
C VAL A 156 -32.15 27.74 -8.06
N SER A 157 -32.63 28.86 -7.51
CA SER A 157 -32.03 30.18 -7.76
C SER A 157 -30.61 30.31 -7.17
N ASN A 158 -30.34 29.70 -6.00
CA ASN A 158 -29.02 29.70 -5.37
C ASN A 158 -28.05 28.63 -5.95
N SER A 159 -28.42 27.98 -7.06
CA SER A 159 -27.68 26.80 -7.58
C SER A 159 -26.33 27.09 -8.24
N LYS A 160 -25.96 28.36 -8.44
CA LYS A 160 -24.61 28.74 -8.92
C LYS A 160 -23.52 28.57 -7.84
N ASP A 161 -23.90 28.65 -6.56
CA ASP A 161 -22.97 28.64 -5.43
C ASP A 161 -22.98 27.33 -4.64
N MET A 162 -23.78 26.34 -5.06
CA MET A 162 -23.95 25.06 -4.36
C MET A 162 -23.37 23.90 -5.15
N SER A 163 -22.57 23.06 -4.51
CA SER A 163 -22.04 21.83 -5.13
C SER A 163 -23.18 20.90 -5.58
N SER A 164 -22.94 20.13 -6.65
CA SER A 164 -23.88 19.15 -7.18
C SER A 164 -24.35 18.13 -6.12
N LYS A 165 -23.47 17.76 -5.20
CA LYS A 165 -23.76 16.86 -4.06
C LYS A 165 -24.74 17.49 -3.07
N THR A 166 -24.54 18.77 -2.71
CA THR A 166 -25.45 19.49 -1.81
C THR A 166 -26.83 19.66 -2.43
N LYS A 167 -26.89 19.90 -3.75
CA LYS A 167 -28.15 20.02 -4.51
C LYS A 167 -28.96 18.73 -4.51
N GLU A 168 -28.32 17.58 -4.74
CA GLU A 168 -29.00 16.29 -4.74
C GLU A 168 -29.50 15.90 -3.34
N MET A 169 -28.74 16.20 -2.28
CA MET A 169 -29.17 15.95 -0.91
C MET A 169 -30.43 16.76 -0.53
N HIS A 170 -30.49 18.05 -0.88
CA HIS A 170 -31.68 18.87 -0.65
C HIS A 170 -32.89 18.32 -1.43
N LYS A 171 -32.67 17.84 -2.67
CA LYS A 171 -33.72 17.23 -3.50
C LYS A 171 -34.26 15.93 -2.89
N GLN A 172 -33.40 15.08 -2.35
CA GLN A 172 -33.78 13.84 -1.67
C GLN A 172 -34.60 14.11 -0.40
N LEU A 173 -34.16 15.07 0.42
CA LEU A 173 -34.88 15.47 1.63
C LEU A 173 -36.26 16.05 1.31
N LEU A 174 -36.33 16.94 0.31
CA LEU A 174 -37.60 17.49 -0.14
C LEU A 174 -38.56 16.40 -0.62
N LYS A 175 -38.07 15.37 -1.33
CA LYS A 175 -38.89 14.21 -1.70
C LYS A 175 -39.46 13.50 -0.47
N ALA A 176 -38.65 13.21 0.54
CA ALA A 176 -39.10 12.58 1.78
C ALA A 176 -40.21 13.40 2.46
N LEU A 177 -39.97 14.70 2.68
CA LEU A 177 -40.93 15.62 3.30
C LEU A 177 -42.23 15.77 2.47
N THR A 178 -42.15 15.65 1.15
CA THR A 178 -43.34 15.67 0.28
C THR A 178 -44.23 14.47 0.54
N TRP A 179 -43.63 13.29 0.63
CA TRP A 179 -44.37 12.07 0.89
C TRP A 179 -44.97 12.09 2.30
N GLN A 180 -44.23 12.58 3.29
CA GLN A 180 -44.77 12.82 4.64
C GLN A 180 -45.98 13.75 4.64
N ALA A 181 -45.97 14.80 3.81
CA ALA A 181 -47.10 15.71 3.72
C ALA A 181 -48.35 15.08 3.07
N LEU A 182 -48.21 13.99 2.30
CA LEU A 182 -49.33 13.29 1.65
C LEU A 182 -49.88 12.13 2.50
N ILE A 183 -49.07 11.58 3.41
CA ILE A 183 -49.41 10.44 4.27
C ILE A 183 -50.68 10.68 5.10
N PRO A 184 -50.95 11.86 5.68
CA PRO A 184 -52.16 12.00 6.47
C PRO A 184 -53.46 12.06 5.63
N GLY A 185 -53.38 11.92 4.29
CA GLY A 185 -54.54 11.54 3.46
C GLY A 185 -55.15 10.18 3.82
N PHE A 186 -54.38 9.28 4.47
CA PHE A 186 -54.89 8.02 5.02
C PHE A 186 -55.91 8.23 6.16
N TYR A 187 -56.03 9.45 6.71
CA TYR A 187 -57.06 9.83 7.68
C TYR A 187 -58.48 9.58 7.13
N GLY A 188 -58.65 9.72 5.81
CA GLY A 188 -59.93 9.49 5.14
C GLY A 188 -60.45 8.06 5.31
N MET A 189 -59.56 7.07 5.44
CA MET A 189 -59.97 5.68 5.67
C MET A 189 -60.54 5.49 7.08
N SER A 190 -59.92 6.11 8.09
CA SER A 190 -60.41 6.11 9.47
C SER A 190 -61.75 6.82 9.59
N ILE A 191 -61.92 7.99 8.95
CA ILE A 191 -63.22 8.70 8.88
C ILE A 191 -64.26 7.82 8.20
N ALA A 192 -63.95 7.26 7.03
CA ALA A 192 -64.89 6.44 6.29
C ALA A 192 -65.33 5.22 7.10
N SER A 193 -64.38 4.52 7.74
CA SER A 193 -64.65 3.40 8.65
C SER A 193 -65.57 3.82 9.79
N TYR A 194 -65.27 4.95 10.45
CA TYR A 194 -66.09 5.49 11.54
C TYR A 194 -67.51 5.84 11.07
N VAL A 195 -67.66 6.58 9.98
CA VAL A 195 -68.97 7.00 9.43
C VAL A 195 -69.77 5.78 8.99
N THR A 196 -69.15 4.79 8.35
CA THR A 196 -69.79 3.53 7.97
C THR A 196 -70.25 2.75 9.21
N ALA A 197 -69.42 2.64 10.24
CA ALA A 197 -69.76 2.00 11.50
C ALA A 197 -70.92 2.70 12.24
N GLN A 198 -70.90 4.03 12.25
CA GLN A 198 -71.86 4.86 12.99
C GLN A 198 -73.25 4.86 12.36
N PHE A 199 -73.34 4.91 11.02
CA PHE A 199 -74.59 5.22 10.32
C PHE A 199 -75.11 4.12 9.38
N PHE A 200 -74.30 3.13 9.00
CA PHE A 200 -74.67 2.19 7.95
C PHE A 200 -74.61 0.72 8.38
N PHE A 201 -73.49 0.26 8.94
CA PHE A 201 -73.28 -1.14 9.29
C PHE A 201 -72.47 -1.27 10.58
N ASN A 202 -73.03 -1.88 11.62
CA ASN A 202 -72.26 -2.22 12.81
C ASN A 202 -71.60 -3.59 12.66
N HIS A 203 -70.28 -3.61 12.49
CA HIS A 203 -69.50 -4.84 12.37
C HIS A 203 -68.14 -4.64 13.07
N PRO A 204 -67.63 -5.64 13.84
CA PRO A 204 -66.38 -5.51 14.60
C PRO A 204 -65.18 -5.01 13.78
N ILE A 205 -65.13 -5.33 12.48
CA ILE A 205 -64.08 -4.83 11.56
C ILE A 205 -63.99 -3.30 11.59
N PHE A 206 -65.11 -2.58 11.50
CA PHE A 206 -65.07 -1.12 11.46
C PHE A 206 -64.74 -0.50 12.82
N GLU A 207 -65.09 -1.19 13.91
CA GLU A 207 -64.75 -0.78 15.28
C GLU A 207 -63.24 -0.80 15.54
N TYR A 208 -62.55 -1.82 15.04
CA TYR A 208 -61.10 -1.92 15.14
C TYR A 208 -60.39 -1.02 14.11
N THR A 209 -60.92 -0.91 12.89
CA THR A 209 -60.23 -0.19 11.80
C THR A 209 -60.24 1.33 11.99
N THR A 210 -61.21 1.88 12.73
CA THR A 210 -61.33 3.32 12.97
C THR A 210 -60.06 3.95 13.56
N LEU A 211 -59.47 3.35 14.59
CA LEU A 211 -58.23 3.84 15.21
C LEU A 211 -56.97 3.20 14.63
N THR A 212 -57.05 1.92 14.26
CA THR A 212 -55.92 1.20 13.64
C THR A 212 -55.47 1.85 12.32
N GLY A 213 -56.39 2.50 11.59
CA GLY A 213 -56.08 3.26 10.38
C GLY A 213 -55.07 4.42 10.60
N PHE A 214 -54.98 4.94 11.82
CA PHE A 214 -54.03 6.00 12.16
C PHE A 214 -52.59 5.51 12.26
N LEU A 215 -52.37 4.23 12.61
CA LEU A 215 -51.03 3.66 12.74
C LEU A 215 -50.27 3.58 11.41
N PHE A 216 -50.96 3.62 10.27
CA PHE A 216 -50.30 3.68 8.98
C PHE A 216 -49.44 4.94 8.84
N MET A 217 -49.85 6.07 9.41
CA MET A 217 -49.12 7.33 9.26
C MET A 217 -47.75 7.33 9.95
N PRO A 218 -47.66 7.06 11.28
CA PRO A 218 -46.38 7.04 11.97
C PRO A 218 -45.51 5.85 11.57
N VAL A 219 -46.05 4.84 10.86
CA VAL A 219 -45.24 3.77 10.23
C VAL A 219 -44.70 4.21 8.87
N LEU A 220 -45.52 4.81 8.01
CA LEU A 220 -45.12 5.22 6.66
C LEU A 220 -44.22 6.46 6.64
N SER A 221 -44.37 7.33 7.64
CA SER A 221 -43.57 8.55 7.80
C SER A 221 -42.07 8.27 7.88
N PRO A 222 -41.55 7.46 8.84
CA PRO A 222 -40.13 7.12 8.90
C PRO A 222 -39.68 6.31 7.69
N LEU A 223 -40.55 5.46 7.11
CA LEU A 223 -40.22 4.73 5.88
C LEU A 223 -39.91 5.67 4.72
N SER A 224 -40.65 6.77 4.59
CA SER A 224 -40.37 7.77 3.56
C SER A 224 -38.96 8.38 3.74
N CYS A 225 -38.54 8.67 4.98
CA CYS A 225 -37.18 9.13 5.27
C CYS A 225 -36.14 8.05 4.93
N LEU A 226 -36.36 6.81 5.37
CA LEU A 226 -35.47 5.68 5.10
C LEU A 226 -35.39 5.29 3.63
N ILE A 227 -36.43 5.57 2.83
CA ILE A 227 -36.46 5.28 1.39
C ILE A 227 -35.81 6.41 0.59
N PHE A 228 -36.20 7.67 0.84
CA PHE A 228 -35.81 8.78 -0.02
C PHE A 228 -34.50 9.46 0.39
N ILE A 229 -34.14 9.42 1.68
CA ILE A 229 -32.86 9.95 2.16
C ILE A 229 -31.82 8.83 2.02
N GLN A 230 -31.04 8.90 0.94
CA GLN A 230 -30.12 7.83 0.54
C GLN A 230 -29.11 7.46 1.65
N ILE A 231 -28.68 8.44 2.45
CA ILE A 231 -27.74 8.23 3.56
C ILE A 231 -28.39 7.34 4.63
N TYR A 232 -29.65 7.58 4.98
CA TYR A 232 -30.35 6.76 5.98
C TYR A 232 -30.62 5.36 5.43
N ARG A 233 -31.08 5.29 4.17
CA ARG A 233 -31.31 4.02 3.48
C ARG A 233 -30.08 3.11 3.51
N LYS A 234 -28.93 3.64 3.08
CA LYS A 234 -27.68 2.88 3.03
C LYS A 234 -27.23 2.41 4.41
N ARG A 235 -27.46 3.21 5.45
CA ARG A 235 -27.08 2.84 6.83
C ARG A 235 -27.93 1.70 7.38
N VAL A 236 -29.25 1.79 7.22
CA VAL A 236 -30.15 0.71 7.64
C VAL A 236 -29.88 -0.57 6.86
N LEU A 237 -29.66 -0.46 5.55
CA LEU A 237 -29.31 -1.61 4.74
C LEU A 237 -27.94 -2.20 5.14
N SER A 238 -26.94 -1.37 5.45
CA SER A 238 -25.66 -1.88 5.98
C SER A 238 -25.83 -2.67 7.28
N TRP A 239 -26.63 -2.18 8.24
CA TRP A 239 -26.93 -2.94 9.46
C TRP A 239 -27.65 -4.26 9.16
N TRP A 240 -28.59 -4.24 8.22
CA TRP A 240 -29.29 -5.44 7.79
C TRP A 240 -28.33 -6.49 7.21
N TYR A 241 -27.41 -6.11 6.34
CA TYR A 241 -26.42 -7.02 5.74
C TYR A 241 -25.48 -7.64 6.78
N ILE A 242 -25.08 -6.86 7.79
CA ILE A 242 -24.30 -7.36 8.94
C ILE A 242 -25.10 -8.42 9.70
N ILE A 243 -26.38 -8.15 10.00
CA ILE A 243 -27.24 -9.06 10.76
C ILE A 243 -27.46 -10.39 10.01
N ILE A 244 -27.63 -10.35 8.69
CA ILE A 244 -27.87 -11.56 7.88
C ILE A 244 -26.59 -12.23 7.38
N GLY A 245 -25.41 -11.78 7.83
CA GLY A 245 -24.11 -12.35 7.48
C GLY A 245 -23.77 -12.26 5.99
N LYS A 246 -24.35 -11.30 5.25
CA LYS A 246 -24.02 -11.08 3.83
C LYS A 246 -22.99 -9.97 3.68
N PRO A 247 -22.03 -10.09 2.74
CA PRO A 247 -21.11 -9.01 2.45
C PRO A 247 -21.89 -7.77 2.03
N ILE A 248 -21.57 -6.64 2.68
CA ILE A 248 -22.19 -5.35 2.36
C ILE A 248 -21.74 -4.98 0.94
N PRO A 249 -22.66 -4.65 0.01
CA PRO A 249 -22.28 -4.22 -1.33
C PRO A 249 -21.26 -3.07 -1.28
N ASP A 250 -20.18 -3.15 -2.05
CA ASP A 250 -19.04 -2.22 -2.00
C ASP A 250 -19.45 -0.76 -2.22
N GLU A 251 -20.53 -0.53 -2.98
CA GLU A 251 -21.16 0.78 -3.18
C GLU A 251 -21.70 1.44 -1.87
N TRP A 252 -21.81 0.70 -0.77
CA TRP A 252 -22.38 1.16 0.52
C TRP A 252 -21.33 1.32 1.63
N ILE A 253 -20.22 0.57 1.57
CA ILE A 253 -19.13 0.55 2.58
C ILE A 253 -18.39 1.89 2.67
N SER A 254 -18.33 2.64 1.57
CA SER A 254 -17.57 3.89 1.46
C SER A 254 -17.94 5.01 2.45
N VAL A 255 -19.06 4.98 3.17
CA VAL A 255 -19.47 6.08 4.08
C VAL A 255 -19.01 5.88 5.54
N LEU A 256 -18.27 4.81 5.87
CA LEU A 256 -18.11 4.32 7.24
C LEU A 256 -16.70 4.23 7.84
N ASN A 257 -15.62 4.47 7.09
CA ASN A 257 -14.27 4.28 7.62
C ASN A 257 -13.37 5.51 7.37
N THR A 258 -12.82 6.09 8.43
CA THR A 258 -11.96 7.28 8.41
C THR A 258 -10.74 7.05 9.28
N SER A 259 -9.61 6.66 8.67
CA SER A 259 -8.27 6.88 9.25
C SER A 259 -7.15 6.73 8.20
N LYS A 260 -6.51 7.88 7.87
CA LYS A 260 -5.11 8.22 7.43
C LYS A 260 -4.43 7.41 6.29
N MET A 261 -3.56 7.92 5.40
CA MET A 261 -2.91 9.21 5.04
C MET A 261 -2.27 9.01 3.63
N GLY A 262 -1.96 10.07 2.84
CA GLY A 262 -1.08 9.99 1.63
C GLY A 262 -1.81 9.79 0.28
N ALA A 263 -1.54 10.67 -0.69
CA ALA A 263 -2.41 10.99 -1.85
C ALA A 263 -3.82 11.43 -1.41
N THR A 264 -4.30 12.62 -1.83
CA THR A 264 -5.72 12.94 -1.59
C THR A 264 -6.59 12.08 -2.49
N THR A 265 -6.86 10.84 -2.09
CA THR A 265 -8.14 10.19 -2.39
C THR A 265 -9.20 11.08 -1.73
N ALA A 266 -9.89 11.89 -2.52
CA ALA A 266 -11.04 12.61 -2.01
C ALA A 266 -12.01 11.60 -1.41
N ALA A 267 -12.37 11.84 -0.15
CA ALA A 267 -13.11 10.93 0.71
C ALA A 267 -14.50 10.54 0.14
N PRO A 268 -15.18 9.52 0.69
CA PRO A 268 -15.14 8.17 0.20
C PRO A 268 -16.54 7.82 -0.35
N SER A 269 -16.68 7.77 -1.67
CA SER A 269 -17.89 7.22 -2.33
C SER A 269 -17.68 6.79 -3.78
N ARG A 270 -16.49 7.03 -4.32
CA ARG A 270 -15.93 6.40 -5.51
C ARG A 270 -14.45 6.24 -5.20
N PRO A 271 -13.79 5.12 -5.52
CA PRO A 271 -12.34 5.12 -5.58
C PRO A 271 -11.97 6.19 -6.61
N SER A 272 -11.56 7.35 -6.12
CA SER A 272 -11.21 8.50 -6.94
C SER A 272 -9.88 9.01 -6.46
N LEU A 273 -8.94 9.10 -7.39
CA LEU A 273 -7.65 9.70 -7.17
C LEU A 273 -7.70 11.14 -7.70
N ILE A 274 -7.30 12.12 -6.88
CA ILE A 274 -7.15 13.51 -7.32
C ILE A 274 -5.66 13.80 -7.43
N TYR A 275 -5.18 13.96 -8.65
CA TYR A 275 -3.88 14.53 -8.93
C TYR A 275 -3.94 16.06 -8.77
N ARG A 276 -3.03 16.61 -7.95
CA ARG A 276 -2.82 18.05 -7.80
C ARG A 276 -1.35 18.33 -8.02
N THR A 277 -0.99 18.66 -9.25
CA THR A 277 0.36 19.10 -9.59
C THR A 277 0.47 20.61 -9.38
N ILE A 278 1.68 21.09 -9.11
CA ILE A 278 1.97 22.51 -8.91
C ILE A 278 2.61 23.16 -10.16
N GLY A 279 2.61 22.43 -11.27
CA GLY A 279 3.23 22.81 -12.54
C GLY A 279 3.09 21.68 -13.57
N GLY A 280 3.68 21.90 -14.76
CA GLY A 280 3.69 20.95 -15.86
C GLY A 280 2.34 20.71 -16.55
N ASN A 281 2.30 19.66 -17.39
CA ASN A 281 1.10 19.20 -18.08
C ASN A 281 0.59 17.89 -17.46
N LEU A 282 -0.69 17.59 -17.67
CA LEU A 282 -1.23 16.25 -17.38
C LEU A 282 -0.97 15.33 -18.57
N ASP A 283 0.12 14.58 -18.51
CA ASP A 283 0.43 13.51 -19.44
C ASP A 283 0.16 12.15 -18.76
N ILE A 284 -0.87 11.43 -19.19
CA ILE A 284 -1.41 10.25 -18.50
C ILE A 284 -1.42 9.05 -19.44
N TYR A 285 -0.71 8.00 -19.03
CA TYR A 285 -0.65 6.71 -19.73
C TYR A 285 -1.42 5.66 -18.95
N PHE A 286 -2.14 4.80 -19.66
CA PHE A 286 -2.91 3.69 -19.08
C PHE A 286 -2.38 2.36 -19.61
N PHE A 287 -2.08 1.45 -18.69
CA PHE A 287 -1.55 0.11 -18.97
C PHE A 287 -2.60 -0.93 -18.56
N PRO A 288 -3.44 -1.43 -19.48
CA PRO A 288 -4.64 -2.19 -19.13
C PRO A 288 -4.40 -3.66 -18.74
N GLY A 289 -3.19 -4.21 -18.88
CA GLY A 289 -2.91 -5.61 -18.53
C GLY A 289 -3.29 -6.60 -19.64
N PRO A 290 -3.97 -7.73 -19.35
CA PRO A 290 -5.00 -7.88 -18.31
C PRO A 290 -4.54 -8.43 -16.95
N THR A 291 -3.33 -8.98 -16.82
CA THR A 291 -2.79 -9.45 -15.53
C THR A 291 -1.90 -8.40 -14.88
N PRO A 292 -1.70 -8.40 -13.55
CA PRO A 292 -0.78 -7.48 -12.89
C PRO A 292 0.64 -7.50 -13.50
N ALA A 293 1.15 -8.69 -13.83
CA ALA A 293 2.46 -8.84 -14.49
C ALA A 293 2.50 -8.16 -15.87
N LEU A 294 1.43 -8.26 -16.67
CA LEU A 294 1.34 -7.59 -17.97
C LEU A 294 1.19 -6.07 -17.85
N VAL A 295 0.51 -5.58 -16.80
CA VAL A 295 0.43 -4.14 -16.51
C VAL A 295 1.85 -3.59 -16.27
N ILE A 296 2.63 -4.26 -15.42
CA ILE A 296 4.01 -3.84 -15.15
C ILE A 296 4.88 -3.97 -16.40
N GLN A 297 4.75 -5.04 -17.18
CA GLN A 297 5.50 -5.20 -18.43
C GLN A 297 5.21 -4.08 -19.44
N GLN A 298 3.95 -3.65 -19.58
CA GLN A 298 3.56 -2.52 -20.43
C GLN A 298 4.13 -1.19 -19.91
N TYR A 299 4.06 -0.97 -18.60
CA TYR A 299 4.65 0.20 -17.95
C TYR A 299 6.17 0.26 -18.18
N LEU A 300 6.90 -0.84 -17.98
CA LEU A 300 8.35 -0.93 -18.18
C LEU A 300 8.77 -0.91 -19.65
N ALA A 301 7.89 -1.33 -20.57
CA ALA A 301 8.11 -1.10 -22.00
C ALA A 301 8.06 0.40 -22.35
N PHE A 302 7.28 1.20 -21.60
CA PHE A 302 7.16 2.64 -21.79
C PHE A 302 8.29 3.42 -21.11
N ILE A 303 8.50 3.24 -19.79
CA ILE A 303 9.51 3.99 -19.04
C ILE A 303 10.93 3.44 -19.22
N GLY A 304 11.06 2.21 -19.72
CA GLY A 304 12.30 1.46 -19.88
C GLY A 304 12.50 0.40 -18.80
N LYS A 305 13.13 -0.71 -19.21
CA LYS A 305 13.31 -1.90 -18.38
C LYS A 305 14.49 -1.75 -17.41
N PRO A 306 14.45 -2.44 -16.26
CA PRO A 306 15.51 -2.38 -15.28
C PRO A 306 16.89 -2.73 -15.83
N PHE A 307 17.96 -2.13 -15.31
CA PHE A 307 19.32 -2.59 -15.59
C PHE A 307 19.54 -4.00 -15.01
N LEU A 308 20.46 -4.75 -15.60
CA LEU A 308 20.91 -6.02 -15.05
C LEU A 308 22.12 -5.74 -14.15
N PRO A 309 22.02 -5.87 -12.81
CA PRO A 309 23.18 -5.68 -11.95
C PRO A 309 24.22 -6.77 -12.17
N ALA A 310 25.48 -6.48 -11.85
CA ALA A 310 26.50 -7.51 -11.80
C ALA A 310 26.10 -8.63 -10.82
N TYR A 311 26.48 -9.88 -11.14
CA TYR A 311 26.06 -11.04 -10.36
C TYR A 311 26.50 -10.93 -8.89
N TRP A 312 27.69 -10.38 -8.66
CA TRP A 312 28.22 -10.15 -7.31
C TRP A 312 27.41 -9.12 -6.50
N ALA A 313 26.67 -8.24 -7.16
CA ALA A 313 25.83 -7.23 -6.50
C ALA A 313 24.65 -7.88 -5.73
N LEU A 314 24.24 -9.08 -6.14
CA LEU A 314 23.21 -9.86 -5.45
C LEU A 314 23.74 -10.56 -4.18
N GLY A 315 25.05 -10.54 -3.93
CA GLY A 315 25.66 -11.03 -2.70
C GLY A 315 25.34 -10.16 -1.48
N TYR A 316 25.82 -10.59 -0.31
CA TYR A 316 25.66 -9.84 0.93
C TYR A 316 26.62 -8.65 1.01
N GLN A 317 26.16 -7.55 1.58
CA GLN A 317 26.89 -6.29 1.71
C GLN A 317 26.97 -5.85 3.17
N LEU A 318 28.15 -5.36 3.57
CA LEU A 318 28.39 -4.82 4.90
C LEU A 318 28.79 -3.34 4.82
N SER A 319 28.09 -2.50 5.56
CA SER A 319 28.26 -1.05 5.61
C SER A 319 28.06 -0.51 7.03
N ARG A 320 28.50 0.72 7.26
CA ARG A 320 28.03 1.62 8.33
C ARG A 320 28.54 3.03 8.05
N TYR A 321 27.80 4.00 8.55
CA TYR A 321 28.32 5.33 8.85
C TYR A 321 29.00 5.27 10.24
N GLY A 322 30.19 5.85 10.36
CA GLY A 322 30.94 5.91 11.61
C GLY A 322 31.92 4.77 11.80
N TYR A 323 32.55 4.26 10.74
CA TYR A 323 33.80 3.52 10.91
C TYR A 323 34.85 4.49 11.46
N SER A 324 35.49 4.17 12.59
CA SER A 324 36.52 5.04 13.19
C SER A 324 37.78 5.20 12.33
N GLY A 325 37.92 4.37 11.29
CA GLY A 325 39.02 4.34 10.34
C GLY A 325 39.08 3.00 9.60
N LEU A 326 40.06 2.86 8.71
CA LEU A 326 40.22 1.65 7.89
C LEU A 326 40.42 0.38 8.72
N ASP A 327 41.09 0.46 9.88
CA ASP A 327 41.33 -0.69 10.74
C ASP A 327 40.03 -1.24 11.37
N GLU A 328 39.06 -0.39 11.68
CA GLU A 328 37.75 -0.88 12.12
C GLU A 328 37.04 -1.60 10.97
N MET A 329 37.04 -1.04 9.75
CA MET A 329 36.46 -1.71 8.58
C MET A 329 37.09 -3.09 8.36
N LYS A 330 38.43 -3.19 8.43
CA LYS A 330 39.16 -4.48 8.35
C LYS A 330 38.69 -5.46 9.42
N GLN A 331 38.57 -5.00 10.67
CA GLN A 331 38.14 -5.82 11.78
C GLN A 331 36.71 -6.36 11.57
N ARG A 332 35.76 -5.49 11.16
CA ARG A 332 34.36 -5.89 10.96
C ARG A 332 34.18 -6.85 9.78
N VAL A 333 34.82 -6.54 8.64
CA VAL A 333 34.83 -7.43 7.47
C VAL A 333 35.47 -8.78 7.83
N GLY A 334 36.59 -8.76 8.56
CA GLY A 334 37.25 -9.97 9.06
C GLY A 334 36.33 -10.81 9.96
N ALA A 335 35.68 -10.19 10.94
CA ALA A 335 34.79 -10.88 11.89
C ALA A 335 33.61 -11.59 11.19
N VAL A 336 32.97 -10.94 10.22
CA VAL A 336 31.88 -11.55 9.44
C VAL A 336 32.38 -12.75 8.62
N ARG A 337 33.56 -12.62 8.00
CA ARG A 337 34.18 -13.73 7.25
C ARG A 337 34.59 -14.89 8.15
N ASP A 338 35.17 -14.61 9.32
CA ASP A 338 35.60 -15.60 10.31
C ASP A 338 34.42 -16.36 10.92
N ALA A 339 33.24 -15.74 11.00
CA ALA A 339 31.98 -16.42 11.35
C ALA A 339 31.51 -17.41 10.25
N GLY A 340 32.16 -17.41 9.08
CA GLY A 340 31.82 -18.24 7.93
C GLY A 340 30.54 -17.79 7.23
N ILE A 341 30.23 -16.49 7.28
CA ILE A 341 29.12 -15.87 6.56
C ILE A 341 29.64 -15.45 5.18
N PRO A 342 28.99 -15.89 4.07
CA PRO A 342 29.31 -15.37 2.74
C PRO A 342 29.15 -13.86 2.67
N LEU A 343 30.15 -13.17 2.11
CA LEU A 343 30.22 -11.72 2.03
C LEU A 343 30.91 -11.32 0.72
N ASP A 344 30.23 -10.55 -0.13
CA ASP A 344 30.75 -10.13 -1.43
C ASP A 344 31.21 -8.69 -1.43
N ILE A 345 30.54 -7.80 -0.69
CA ILE A 345 30.74 -6.37 -0.81
C ILE A 345 31.02 -5.75 0.56
N ALA A 346 32.09 -4.98 0.63
CA ALA A 346 32.25 -3.99 1.68
C ALA A 346 31.86 -2.62 1.13
N VAL A 347 31.10 -1.87 1.90
CA VAL A 347 30.60 -0.54 1.56
C VAL A 347 31.27 0.48 2.48
N ALA A 348 31.78 1.56 1.92
CA ALA A 348 32.41 2.64 2.66
C ALA A 348 31.56 3.91 2.57
N ASP A 349 31.09 4.39 3.72
CA ASP A 349 30.38 5.66 3.88
C ASP A 349 31.37 6.84 3.89
N ILE A 350 30.90 8.07 4.07
CA ILE A 350 31.67 9.33 3.98
C ILE A 350 32.86 9.41 4.96
N ASP A 351 32.96 8.48 5.92
CA ASP A 351 34.09 8.35 6.86
C ASP A 351 35.46 8.23 6.16
N TYR A 352 35.52 7.67 4.94
CA TYR A 352 36.78 7.55 4.21
C TYR A 352 37.26 8.88 3.62
N MET A 353 36.34 9.81 3.39
CA MET A 353 36.62 11.07 2.71
C MET A 353 37.39 12.03 3.60
N ASN A 354 38.23 12.88 3.00
CA ASN A 354 38.93 13.94 3.70
C ASN A 354 37.98 15.11 3.99
N ARG A 355 37.49 15.14 5.23
CA ARG A 355 36.47 16.08 5.72
C ARG A 355 35.25 16.07 4.81
N TYR A 356 34.76 14.86 4.52
CA TYR A 356 33.53 14.59 3.76
C TYR A 356 33.50 15.08 2.31
N ARG A 357 34.65 15.45 1.74
CA ARG A 357 34.77 15.88 0.34
C ARG A 357 34.85 14.69 -0.60
N ASP A 358 33.97 14.64 -1.60
CA ASP A 358 34.06 13.62 -2.65
C ASP A 358 35.44 13.58 -3.32
N PHE A 359 35.79 12.41 -3.86
CA PHE A 359 37.05 12.19 -4.58
C PHE A 359 38.29 12.45 -3.71
N SER A 360 38.22 12.11 -2.42
CA SER A 360 39.33 12.24 -1.48
C SER A 360 39.37 11.08 -0.48
N THR A 361 40.54 10.84 0.11
CA THR A 361 40.72 9.86 1.21
C THR A 361 41.47 10.54 2.35
N ASN A 362 41.04 10.34 3.59
CA ASN A 362 41.71 10.92 4.77
C ASN A 362 42.80 10.01 5.37
N ASP A 363 43.56 10.56 6.31
CA ASP A 363 44.73 9.89 6.90
C ASP A 363 44.39 8.64 7.73
N ASN A 364 43.21 8.59 8.38
CA ASN A 364 42.72 7.41 9.11
C ASN A 364 42.35 6.25 8.17
N TRP A 365 42.33 6.52 6.86
CA TRP A 365 42.11 5.56 5.79
C TRP A 365 43.36 5.37 4.92
N SER A 366 44.54 5.70 5.44
CA SER A 366 45.81 5.38 4.77
C SER A 366 45.94 3.88 4.48
N GLY A 367 46.33 3.55 3.24
CA GLY A 367 46.38 2.17 2.75
C GLY A 367 45.01 1.58 2.38
N PHE A 368 43.98 2.41 2.16
CA PHE A 368 42.66 1.93 1.76
C PHE A 368 42.72 1.10 0.46
N GLU A 369 43.41 1.59 -0.56
CA GLU A 369 43.59 0.85 -1.82
C GLU A 369 44.32 -0.48 -1.62
N ASP A 370 45.36 -0.54 -0.76
CA ASP A 370 46.03 -1.80 -0.44
C ASP A 370 45.06 -2.82 0.14
N TYR A 371 44.14 -2.38 1.01
CA TYR A 371 43.10 -3.23 1.56
C TYR A 371 42.05 -3.63 0.51
N VAL A 372 41.70 -2.74 -0.41
CA VAL A 372 40.83 -3.06 -1.56
C VAL A 372 41.44 -4.18 -2.39
N GLN A 373 42.74 -4.13 -2.67
CA GLN A 373 43.44 -5.20 -3.37
C GLN A 373 43.45 -6.51 -2.58
N VAL A 374 43.55 -6.47 -1.24
CA VAL A 374 43.37 -7.66 -0.38
C VAL A 374 41.95 -8.22 -0.52
N MET A 375 40.92 -7.36 -0.47
CA MET A 375 39.52 -7.77 -0.64
C MET A 375 39.27 -8.36 -2.03
N HIS A 376 39.81 -7.76 -3.09
CA HIS A 376 39.76 -8.31 -4.45
C HIS A 376 40.45 -9.67 -4.54
N GLY A 377 41.56 -9.88 -3.84
CA GLY A 377 42.22 -11.19 -3.69
C GLY A 377 41.34 -12.24 -2.99
N TRP A 378 40.38 -11.81 -2.16
CA TRP A 378 39.33 -12.67 -1.59
C TRP A 378 38.08 -12.80 -2.49
N ASN A 379 38.12 -12.25 -3.70
CA ASN A 379 37.00 -12.10 -4.62
C ASN A 379 35.83 -11.25 -4.08
N MET A 380 36.11 -10.34 -3.14
CA MET A 380 35.16 -9.33 -2.71
C MET A 380 35.21 -8.10 -3.62
N LYS A 381 34.32 -7.14 -3.36
CA LYS A 381 34.07 -5.93 -4.14
C LYS A 381 33.93 -4.73 -3.22
N LEU A 382 34.24 -3.53 -3.71
CA LEU A 382 34.05 -2.28 -2.98
C LEU A 382 32.94 -1.44 -3.63
N ILE A 383 32.05 -0.90 -2.80
CA ILE A 383 31.14 0.19 -3.16
C ILE A 383 31.36 1.37 -2.20
N PRO A 384 32.02 2.46 -2.61
CA PRO A 384 32.05 3.70 -1.85
C PRO A 384 30.80 4.55 -2.12
N ILE A 385 30.44 5.39 -1.15
CA ILE A 385 29.49 6.48 -1.31
C ILE A 385 30.13 7.66 -2.06
N PHE A 386 29.33 8.38 -2.83
CA PHE A 386 29.59 9.72 -3.33
C PHE A 386 28.33 10.57 -3.17
N ASP A 387 28.50 11.83 -2.81
CA ASP A 387 27.43 12.81 -2.78
C ASP A 387 27.48 13.67 -4.05
N PRO A 388 26.38 14.33 -4.45
CA PRO A 388 26.41 15.21 -5.61
C PRO A 388 27.07 16.56 -5.30
N ALA A 389 27.09 16.99 -4.04
CA ALA A 389 27.42 18.36 -3.67
C ALA A 389 28.94 18.56 -3.51
N VAL A 390 29.53 19.44 -4.33
CA VAL A 390 30.99 19.63 -4.40
C VAL A 390 31.43 20.93 -3.75
N GLU A 391 32.37 20.83 -2.81
CA GLU A 391 32.99 21.98 -2.10
C GLU A 391 33.57 23.04 -3.08
N ALA A 392 33.19 24.30 -2.88
CA ALA A 392 33.39 25.39 -3.85
C ALA A 392 34.83 25.93 -3.95
N ASP A 393 35.73 25.60 -3.03
CA ASP A 393 37.16 25.91 -3.09
C ASP A 393 38.04 24.67 -3.32
N TYR A 394 37.43 23.51 -3.57
CA TYR A 394 38.13 22.25 -3.78
C TYR A 394 38.44 21.95 -5.26
N LEU A 395 39.41 21.06 -5.51
CA LEU A 395 39.95 20.76 -6.84
C LEU A 395 38.91 20.28 -7.88
N PRO A 396 37.96 19.37 -7.55
CA PRO A 396 36.91 18.95 -8.47
C PRO A 396 36.05 20.13 -8.94
N PHE A 397 35.70 21.08 -8.05
CA PHE A 397 34.98 22.29 -8.43
C PHE A 397 35.81 23.18 -9.36
N GLN A 398 37.10 23.37 -9.07
CA GLN A 398 38.00 24.13 -9.95
C GLN A 398 38.08 23.51 -11.36
N ARG A 399 38.17 22.18 -11.45
CA ARG A 399 38.15 21.44 -12.72
C ARG A 399 36.81 21.56 -13.43
N ALA A 400 35.69 21.49 -12.71
CA ALA A 400 34.35 21.69 -13.24
C ALA A 400 34.22 23.07 -13.90
N MET A 401 34.63 24.12 -13.18
CA MET A 401 34.58 25.50 -13.66
C MET A 401 35.50 25.72 -14.87
N THR A 402 36.69 25.12 -14.87
CA THR A 402 37.63 25.16 -16.00
C THR A 402 37.08 24.43 -17.23
N ALA A 403 36.41 23.29 -17.02
CA ALA A 403 35.73 22.52 -18.06
C ALA A 403 34.40 23.15 -18.51
N ASN A 404 33.97 24.24 -17.85
CA ASN A 404 32.68 24.90 -18.07
C ASN A 404 31.50 23.94 -17.92
N ALA A 405 31.62 22.99 -16.97
CA ALA A 405 30.52 22.21 -16.44
C ALA A 405 29.51 23.13 -15.76
N LYS A 406 28.26 22.69 -15.67
CA LYS A 406 27.16 23.49 -15.14
C LYS A 406 26.79 23.01 -13.74
N PHE A 407 26.34 23.98 -12.96
CA PHE A 407 25.78 23.79 -11.62
C PHE A 407 24.37 24.38 -11.61
N ILE A 408 23.60 24.07 -10.58
CA ILE A 408 22.34 24.77 -10.33
C ILE A 408 22.68 26.25 -10.05
N GLU A 409 22.09 27.15 -10.83
CA GLU A 409 22.39 28.57 -10.76
C GLU A 409 21.19 29.39 -10.27
N TRP A 410 21.45 30.53 -9.64
CA TRP A 410 20.46 31.59 -9.48
C TRP A 410 19.98 32.10 -10.85
N GLU A 411 18.73 32.54 -10.90
CA GLU A 411 18.18 33.12 -12.12
C GLU A 411 18.85 34.46 -12.44
N ASP A 412 18.98 35.31 -11.41
CA ASP A 412 19.50 36.67 -11.50
C ASP A 412 20.59 36.93 -10.45
N PHE A 413 21.58 37.77 -10.78
CA PHE A 413 22.68 38.12 -9.88
C PHE A 413 22.23 38.82 -8.60
N SER A 414 21.09 39.52 -8.60
CA SER A 414 20.52 40.16 -7.41
C SER A 414 20.05 39.16 -6.34
N GLN A 415 19.87 37.88 -6.70
CA GLN A 415 19.49 36.81 -5.78
C GLN A 415 20.69 36.15 -5.10
N VAL A 416 21.90 36.36 -5.63
CA VAL A 416 23.13 35.74 -5.11
C VAL A 416 23.45 36.32 -3.73
N GLN A 417 23.69 35.44 -2.75
CA GLN A 417 24.22 35.82 -1.44
C GLN A 417 25.69 36.26 -1.58
N ALA A 418 25.91 37.52 -1.93
CA ALA A 418 27.22 38.05 -2.28
C ALA A 418 28.28 37.85 -1.17
N ASP A 419 27.89 37.92 0.10
CA ASP A 419 28.80 37.70 1.23
C ASP A 419 29.38 36.29 1.23
N ILE A 420 28.56 35.28 0.93
CA ILE A 420 28.98 33.88 0.76
C ILE A 420 29.78 33.73 -0.54
N GLN A 421 29.22 34.19 -1.66
CA GLN A 421 29.81 33.98 -3.00
C GLN A 421 31.22 34.59 -3.11
N ASN A 422 31.47 35.72 -2.44
CA ASN A 422 32.75 36.42 -2.48
C ASN A 422 33.85 35.71 -1.69
N MET A 423 33.54 34.76 -0.83
CA MET A 423 34.52 33.94 -0.11
C MET A 423 35.27 32.98 -1.04
N TYR A 424 34.64 32.58 -2.16
CA TYR A 424 35.14 31.54 -3.05
C TYR A 424 35.59 32.13 -4.39
N PRO A 425 36.90 32.23 -4.69
CA PRO A 425 37.42 32.90 -5.88
C PRO A 425 36.83 32.39 -7.22
N MET A 426 36.60 31.08 -7.32
CA MET A 426 36.05 30.44 -8.54
C MET A 426 34.54 30.61 -8.68
N ALA A 427 33.82 30.78 -7.57
CA ALA A 427 32.39 31.01 -7.56
C ALA A 427 32.05 32.52 -7.64
N LYS A 428 33.03 33.39 -7.35
CA LYS A 428 32.89 34.84 -7.40
C LYS A 428 32.42 35.33 -8.77
N ASN A 429 31.46 36.26 -8.78
CA ASN A 429 30.82 36.79 -9.99
C ASN A 429 30.16 35.72 -10.88
N THR A 430 29.85 34.54 -10.33
CA THR A 430 29.01 33.53 -10.98
C THR A 430 27.62 33.53 -10.36
N LYS A 431 26.69 32.82 -11.00
CA LYS A 431 25.36 32.57 -10.43
C LYS A 431 25.26 31.21 -9.75
N VAL A 432 26.36 30.48 -9.58
CA VAL A 432 26.33 29.14 -8.96
C VAL A 432 25.70 29.25 -7.57
N MET A 433 24.63 28.49 -7.33
CA MET A 433 23.96 28.45 -6.04
C MET A 433 24.78 27.60 -5.07
N LEU A 434 25.21 28.23 -3.98
CA LEU A 434 25.99 27.58 -2.92
C LEU A 434 25.09 27.21 -1.75
N GLY A 435 25.27 26.00 -1.25
CA GLY A 435 24.57 25.45 -0.09
C GLY A 435 25.53 24.84 0.93
N VAL A 436 25.01 24.04 1.85
CA VAL A 436 25.76 23.37 2.91
C VAL A 436 25.29 21.92 2.99
N VAL A 437 26.22 20.98 2.98
CA VAL A 437 25.96 19.54 3.18
C VAL A 437 27.06 19.01 4.12
N TRP A 438 27.69 17.86 3.86
CA TRP A 438 28.67 17.26 4.75
C TRP A 438 30.06 17.92 4.72
N PRO A 439 30.59 18.40 3.57
CA PRO A 439 31.86 19.12 3.57
C PRO A 439 31.83 20.35 4.48
N ASP A 440 33.00 20.69 5.02
CA ASP A 440 33.13 21.81 5.96
C ASP A 440 32.74 23.17 5.38
N HIS A 441 32.96 23.36 4.08
CA HIS A 441 32.72 24.62 3.38
C HIS A 441 31.50 24.52 2.46
N HIS A 442 31.08 25.66 1.92
CA HIS A 442 29.90 25.70 1.06
C HIS A 442 30.11 24.89 -0.23
N VAL A 443 29.05 24.22 -0.65
CA VAL A 443 29.05 23.28 -1.76
C VAL A 443 28.19 23.77 -2.92
N ALA A 444 28.58 23.40 -4.13
CA ALA A 444 27.85 23.63 -5.37
C ALA A 444 27.23 22.32 -5.88
N PHE A 445 26.05 22.40 -6.50
CA PHE A 445 25.29 21.22 -6.94
C PHE A 445 25.37 21.08 -8.47
N PRO A 446 26.03 20.05 -9.01
CA PRO A 446 26.17 19.85 -10.44
C PRO A 446 24.82 19.75 -11.14
N ASP A 447 24.74 20.35 -12.32
CA ASP A 447 23.55 20.29 -13.17
C ASP A 447 23.69 19.13 -14.16
N PHE A 448 23.18 17.96 -13.77
CA PHE A 448 23.17 16.75 -14.59
C PHE A 448 22.17 16.81 -15.76
N LEU A 449 21.39 17.89 -15.90
CA LEU A 449 20.52 18.15 -17.05
C LEU A 449 21.20 19.05 -18.10
N ASP A 450 22.47 19.38 -17.92
CA ASP A 450 23.29 20.11 -18.89
C ASP A 450 23.28 19.42 -20.26
N SER A 451 22.54 20.01 -21.21
CA SER A 451 22.42 19.49 -22.58
C SER A 451 23.72 19.57 -23.39
N THR A 452 24.73 20.29 -22.91
CA THR A 452 26.05 20.34 -23.56
C THR A 452 26.91 19.10 -23.25
N GLY A 453 26.51 18.29 -22.26
CA GLY A 453 27.21 17.08 -21.83
C GLY A 453 28.49 17.35 -21.03
N ARG A 454 28.77 18.61 -20.66
CA ARG A 454 30.01 18.97 -19.96
C ARG A 454 29.97 18.56 -18.50
N THR A 455 28.84 18.75 -17.82
CA THR A 455 28.70 18.27 -16.43
C THR A 455 28.87 16.76 -16.34
N GLN A 456 28.24 16.00 -17.24
CA GLN A 456 28.39 14.54 -17.30
C GLN A 456 29.83 14.12 -17.60
N THR A 457 30.50 14.80 -18.54
CA THR A 457 31.90 14.52 -18.87
C THR A 457 32.83 14.81 -17.68
N TRP A 458 32.62 15.93 -16.99
CA TRP A 458 33.37 16.28 -15.79
C TRP A 458 33.16 15.24 -14.68
N TRP A 459 31.90 14.88 -14.37
CA TRP A 459 31.58 13.88 -13.35
C TRP A 459 32.29 12.56 -13.60
N LYS A 460 32.28 12.11 -14.86
CA LYS A 460 33.02 10.92 -15.30
C LYS A 460 34.52 11.05 -15.11
N ILE A 461 35.11 12.19 -15.44
CA ILE A 461 36.54 12.44 -15.26
C ILE A 461 36.90 12.38 -13.77
N GLU A 462 36.13 12.99 -12.88
CA GLU A 462 36.39 12.96 -11.44
C GLU A 462 36.32 11.53 -10.89
N LEU A 463 35.29 10.76 -11.26
CA LEU A 463 35.18 9.35 -10.90
C LEU A 463 36.37 8.53 -11.45
N GLY A 464 36.81 8.78 -12.68
CA GLY A 464 37.97 8.09 -13.27
C GLY A 464 39.30 8.45 -12.60
N LEU A 465 39.50 9.73 -12.25
CA LEU A 465 40.66 10.20 -11.52
C LEU A 465 40.72 9.58 -10.12
N TYR A 466 39.59 9.49 -9.43
CA TYR A 466 39.54 8.87 -8.11
C TYR A 466 39.66 7.35 -8.19
N HIS A 467 39.07 6.70 -9.20
CA HIS A 467 39.22 5.26 -9.42
C HIS A 467 40.69 4.85 -9.67
N SER A 468 41.51 5.75 -10.24
CA SER A 468 42.95 5.51 -10.38
C SER A 468 43.71 5.48 -9.05
N GLN A 469 43.09 5.96 -7.97
CA GLN A 469 43.60 5.98 -6.60
C GLN A 469 42.93 4.91 -5.72
N LEU A 470 41.65 4.62 -5.96
CA LEU A 470 40.85 3.65 -5.21
C LEU A 470 40.00 2.81 -6.18
N THR A 471 40.33 1.53 -6.34
CA THR A 471 39.72 0.65 -7.35
C THR A 471 38.35 0.11 -6.89
N PHE A 472 37.28 0.89 -7.07
CA PHE A 472 35.91 0.49 -6.72
C PHE A 472 35.17 -0.27 -7.86
N ASP A 473 34.20 -1.12 -7.49
CA ASP A 473 33.48 -1.99 -8.44
C ASP A 473 32.03 -1.54 -8.69
N GLY A 474 31.48 -0.72 -7.80
CA GLY A 474 30.14 -0.13 -7.89
C GLY A 474 30.12 1.21 -7.18
N ILE A 475 29.00 1.92 -7.24
CA ILE A 475 28.87 3.27 -6.69
C ILE A 475 27.56 3.38 -5.91
N TRP A 476 27.62 3.97 -4.73
CA TRP A 476 26.46 4.45 -3.99
C TRP A 476 26.39 5.97 -4.13
N ILE A 477 25.32 6.51 -4.75
CA ILE A 477 25.03 7.94 -4.79
C ILE A 477 23.95 8.28 -3.77
N ASP A 478 24.27 9.18 -2.84
CA ASP A 478 23.37 9.62 -1.78
C ASP A 478 23.13 11.13 -1.81
N MET A 479 22.28 11.65 -0.92
CA MET A 479 22.06 13.09 -0.75
C MET A 479 21.50 13.80 -1.99
N ASN A 480 20.93 13.04 -2.92
CA ASN A 480 20.61 13.47 -4.28
C ASN A 480 19.12 13.77 -4.56
N GLU A 481 18.38 14.18 -3.53
CA GLU A 481 17.05 14.78 -3.69
C GLU A 481 17.02 16.09 -4.50
N PRO A 482 18.06 16.95 -4.56
CA PRO A 482 19.29 17.06 -3.74
C PRO A 482 19.01 17.62 -2.33
N ALA A 483 19.67 17.07 -1.33
CA ALA A 483 19.58 17.51 0.06
C ALA A 483 20.45 18.74 0.31
N ASN A 484 19.97 19.67 1.13
CA ASN A 484 20.73 20.83 1.60
C ASN A 484 20.42 21.11 3.08
N PHE A 485 21.44 21.39 3.88
CA PHE A 485 21.27 21.65 5.31
C PHE A 485 20.93 23.12 5.58
N GLY A 486 19.93 23.32 6.42
CA GLY A 486 19.64 24.63 7.00
C GLY A 486 19.02 25.67 6.06
N THR A 487 18.52 25.30 4.88
CA THR A 487 17.92 26.28 3.97
C THR A 487 16.82 27.10 4.65
N ASN A 488 16.97 28.43 4.66
CA ASN A 488 16.11 29.40 5.36
C ASN A 488 16.09 29.31 6.90
N GLU A 489 16.95 28.49 7.52
CA GLU A 489 17.07 28.40 8.97
C GLU A 489 18.06 29.44 9.49
N GLN A 490 17.73 30.18 10.55
CA GLN A 490 18.66 31.16 11.14
C GLN A 490 19.76 30.48 11.97
N HIS A 491 19.47 29.31 12.53
CA HIS A 491 20.34 28.56 13.41
C HIS A 491 20.15 27.05 13.15
N PRO A 492 20.70 26.53 12.05
CA PRO A 492 20.59 25.11 11.72
C PRO A 492 21.39 24.25 12.70
N TRP A 493 21.08 22.95 12.72
CA TRP A 493 21.63 22.00 13.70
C TRP A 493 23.17 21.96 13.74
N TYR A 494 23.85 22.18 12.60
CA TYR A 494 25.30 22.14 12.50
C TYR A 494 25.99 23.35 13.14
N PHE A 495 25.25 24.39 13.57
CA PHE A 495 25.82 25.50 14.34
C PHE A 495 26.21 25.10 15.77
N ASP A 496 25.58 24.04 16.27
CA ASP A 496 25.83 23.47 17.60
C ASP A 496 26.77 22.25 17.54
N ASP A 497 27.20 21.85 16.33
CA ASP A 497 28.15 20.76 16.13
C ASP A 497 29.57 21.31 16.21
N ALA A 498 30.40 20.76 17.11
CA ALA A 498 31.78 21.21 17.28
C ALA A 498 32.70 20.78 16.13
N ASP A 499 32.30 19.75 15.38
CA ASP A 499 33.09 19.18 14.28
C ASP A 499 32.68 19.74 12.91
N HIS A 500 31.56 20.49 12.83
CA HIS A 500 31.09 21.15 11.62
C HIS A 500 31.25 22.67 11.73
N PRO A 501 31.73 23.39 10.69
CA PRO A 501 31.77 24.85 10.74
C PRO A 501 30.37 25.46 10.75
N ASN A 502 30.23 26.60 11.43
CA ASN A 502 29.01 27.39 11.47
C ASN A 502 28.84 28.22 10.19
N ASP A 503 28.83 27.52 9.05
CA ASP A 503 28.70 28.10 7.72
C ASP A 503 27.34 28.77 7.51
N ALA A 504 27.31 29.95 6.93
CA ALA A 504 26.05 30.67 6.73
C ALA A 504 25.08 29.87 5.82
N PRO A 505 23.83 29.62 6.24
CA PRO A 505 22.91 28.85 5.44
C PRO A 505 22.47 29.56 4.15
N LEU A 506 21.96 28.75 3.21
CA LEU A 506 21.28 29.23 2.01
C LEU A 506 19.96 29.92 2.38
N PHE A 507 19.77 31.16 1.95
CA PHE A 507 18.52 31.92 2.12
C PHE A 507 17.86 32.20 0.78
N CYS A 508 16.69 31.64 0.58
CA CYS A 508 15.87 31.88 -0.60
C CYS A 508 15.13 33.21 -0.48
N PRO A 509 14.89 33.92 -1.60
CA PRO A 509 14.16 35.19 -1.57
C PRO A 509 12.67 34.93 -1.25
N THR A 510 12.26 34.96 0.01
CA THR A 510 10.88 34.59 0.44
C THR A 510 9.92 35.78 0.56
N ASN A 511 10.43 37.01 0.40
CA ASN A 511 9.65 38.25 0.52
C ASN A 511 8.82 38.55 -0.75
N GLY A 512 7.71 37.82 -0.93
CA GLY A 512 6.56 38.25 -1.74
C GLY A 512 6.62 38.13 -3.27
N THR A 513 7.78 37.83 -3.87
CA THR A 513 7.93 37.63 -5.33
C THR A 513 8.23 36.19 -5.73
N ASN A 514 8.61 35.33 -4.79
CA ASN A 514 9.02 33.97 -5.07
C ASN A 514 7.85 32.98 -4.98
N GLN A 515 7.08 32.95 -6.06
CA GLN A 515 6.01 31.97 -6.28
C GLN A 515 6.51 30.53 -6.45
N TRP A 516 7.82 30.29 -6.51
CA TRP A 516 8.40 28.96 -6.73
C TRP A 516 8.61 28.25 -5.40
N ASP A 517 9.17 28.92 -4.40
CA ASP A 517 9.30 28.38 -3.04
C ASP A 517 7.98 28.44 -2.25
N LEU A 518 7.11 29.39 -2.59
CA LEU A 518 5.75 29.57 -2.09
C LEU A 518 4.72 29.51 -3.24
N PRO A 519 4.46 28.33 -3.83
CA PRO A 519 3.46 28.22 -4.88
C PRO A 519 2.06 28.52 -4.36
N PRO A 520 1.14 28.96 -5.23
CA PRO A 520 -0.26 29.21 -4.86
C PRO A 520 -0.95 28.02 -4.18
N TYR A 521 -0.47 26.80 -4.45
CA TYR A 521 -0.87 25.58 -3.77
C TYR A 521 0.32 24.94 -3.06
N GLN A 522 0.35 25.02 -1.73
CA GLN A 522 1.35 24.35 -0.91
C GLN A 522 1.10 22.84 -0.88
N THR A 523 2.09 22.06 -1.32
CA THR A 523 2.03 20.60 -1.29
C THR A 523 2.23 20.06 0.12
N HIS A 524 2.04 18.74 0.31
CA HIS A 524 2.28 18.09 1.58
C HIS A 524 3.71 18.28 2.12
N ALA A 525 4.71 18.45 1.23
CA ALA A 525 6.11 18.67 1.61
C ALA A 525 6.29 19.89 2.52
N VAL A 526 5.51 20.97 2.28
CA VAL A 526 5.54 22.18 3.12
C VAL A 526 4.99 21.88 4.52
N TYR A 527 3.89 21.14 4.61
CA TYR A 527 3.24 20.83 5.89
C TYR A 527 3.99 19.80 6.73
N TYR A 528 4.75 18.91 6.08
CA TYR A 528 5.58 17.92 6.76
C TYR A 528 6.58 18.58 7.73
N TYR A 529 7.13 19.73 7.34
CA TYR A 529 8.06 20.52 8.14
C TYR A 529 7.38 21.58 9.03
N GLY A 530 6.09 21.43 9.32
CA GLY A 530 5.33 22.34 10.19
C GLY A 530 4.62 23.50 9.47
N GLY A 531 4.68 23.53 8.13
CA GLY A 531 3.94 24.49 7.33
C GLY A 531 4.29 25.95 7.62
N ASN A 532 3.32 26.85 7.44
CA ASN A 532 3.51 28.28 7.66
C ASN A 532 3.86 28.65 9.12
N GLU A 533 3.53 27.79 10.09
CA GLU A 533 3.85 28.03 11.51
C GLU A 533 5.35 27.95 11.81
N ASN A 534 6.09 27.17 11.02
CA ASN A 534 7.55 27.02 11.10
C ASN A 534 8.30 27.71 9.94
N ASN A 535 7.64 28.59 9.17
CA ASN A 535 8.18 29.17 7.94
C ASN A 535 8.73 28.11 6.96
N ALA A 536 8.05 26.96 6.82
CA ALA A 536 8.45 25.94 5.87
C ALA A 536 8.09 26.33 4.43
N TYR A 537 9.02 26.11 3.51
CA TYR A 537 8.89 26.33 2.07
C TYR A 537 9.19 25.05 1.28
N LEU A 538 8.98 25.05 -0.05
CA LEU A 538 9.42 23.90 -0.86
C LEU A 538 10.94 23.71 -0.87
N SER A 539 11.72 24.77 -0.61
CA SER A 539 13.16 24.73 -0.37
C SER A 539 13.57 24.17 1.00
N SER A 540 12.63 23.80 1.88
CA SER A 540 12.99 23.21 3.17
C SER A 540 13.78 21.92 2.94
N LYS A 541 15.03 21.88 3.45
CA LYS A 541 15.99 20.78 3.28
C LYS A 541 16.49 20.56 1.83
N THR A 542 16.36 21.54 0.95
CA THR A 542 16.87 21.49 -0.43
C THR A 542 17.23 22.90 -0.94
N LEU A 543 17.53 23.06 -2.22
CA LEU A 543 17.90 24.35 -2.82
C LEU A 543 16.69 25.25 -3.10
N CYS A 544 16.96 26.53 -3.40
CA CYS A 544 15.92 27.50 -3.75
C CYS A 544 15.25 27.15 -5.09
N LEU A 545 13.92 27.09 -5.11
CA LEU A 545 13.19 26.68 -6.31
C LEU A 545 13.18 27.75 -7.42
N THR A 546 13.63 28.97 -7.13
CA THR A 546 13.96 30.00 -8.13
C THR A 546 15.13 29.60 -9.03
N GLY A 547 16.00 28.69 -8.57
CA GLY A 547 17.18 28.25 -9.30
C GLY A 547 16.86 27.72 -10.69
N VAL A 548 17.87 27.72 -11.56
CA VAL A 548 17.77 27.28 -12.96
C VAL A 548 18.83 26.25 -13.30
N GLN A 549 18.47 25.38 -14.25
CA GLN A 549 19.28 24.32 -14.84
C GLN A 549 19.22 24.41 -16.36
N ASN A 550 20.10 23.66 -17.03
CA ASN A 550 20.29 23.60 -18.47
C ASN A 550 20.40 25.01 -19.09
N ASN A 551 21.35 25.79 -18.57
CA ASN A 551 21.65 27.16 -19.02
C ASN A 551 20.42 28.10 -18.99
N GLY A 552 19.61 27.99 -17.93
CA GLY A 552 18.41 28.82 -17.75
C GLY A 552 17.15 28.28 -18.40
N SER A 553 17.22 27.16 -19.12
CA SER A 553 16.07 26.60 -19.87
C SER A 553 15.05 25.93 -18.96
N TYR A 554 15.50 25.37 -17.83
CA TYR A 554 14.64 24.70 -16.87
C TYR A 554 14.73 25.38 -15.53
N ARG A 555 13.59 25.57 -14.88
CA ARG A 555 13.56 26.00 -13.49
C ARG A 555 13.70 24.79 -12.59
N PHE A 556 14.51 24.91 -11.54
CA PHE A 556 14.70 23.84 -10.55
C PHE A 556 13.36 23.40 -9.95
N TYR A 557 12.41 24.32 -9.76
CA TYR A 557 11.02 24.03 -9.43
C TYR A 557 10.38 22.89 -10.25
N ASP A 558 10.61 22.86 -11.57
CA ASP A 558 10.00 21.88 -12.47
C ASP A 558 10.78 20.57 -12.55
N VAL A 559 12.10 20.61 -12.31
CA VAL A 559 13.01 19.48 -12.55
C VAL A 559 13.67 18.91 -11.29
N LYS A 560 13.38 19.45 -10.09
CA LYS A 560 13.95 18.96 -8.81
C LYS A 560 13.83 17.45 -8.66
N ASN A 561 12.64 16.90 -8.90
CA ASN A 561 12.38 15.46 -8.75
C ASN A 561 13.12 14.59 -9.80
N LEU A 562 13.78 15.20 -10.79
CA LEU A 562 14.60 14.50 -11.78
C LEU A 562 16.09 14.48 -11.41
N TYR A 563 16.52 15.18 -10.35
CA TYR A 563 17.93 15.34 -10.02
C TYR A 563 18.65 14.00 -9.77
N GLY A 564 18.11 13.15 -8.89
CA GLY A 564 18.70 11.83 -8.63
C GLY A 564 18.65 10.90 -9.85
N LEU A 565 17.63 11.03 -10.71
CA LEU A 565 17.57 10.28 -11.98
C LEU A 565 18.68 10.73 -12.94
N SER A 566 18.87 12.04 -13.13
CA SER A 566 19.89 12.56 -14.04
C SER A 566 21.30 12.28 -13.55
N GLU A 567 21.54 12.32 -12.24
CA GLU A 567 22.78 11.84 -11.64
C GLU A 567 22.97 10.33 -11.85
N ALA A 568 21.96 9.49 -11.57
CA ALA A 568 22.07 8.04 -11.77
C ALA A 568 22.44 7.68 -13.21
N ILE A 569 21.91 8.41 -14.20
CA ILE A 569 22.29 8.26 -15.62
C ILE A 569 23.77 8.58 -15.82
N ALA A 570 24.25 9.73 -15.30
CA ALA A 570 25.64 10.14 -15.42
C ALA A 570 26.60 9.16 -14.72
N THR A 571 26.27 8.76 -13.49
CA THR A 571 27.06 7.85 -12.67
C THR A 571 27.14 6.45 -13.26
N GLN A 572 26.05 5.90 -13.79
CA GLN A 572 26.08 4.56 -14.39
C GLN A 572 26.98 4.53 -15.63
N GLN A 573 26.90 5.55 -16.49
CA GLN A 573 27.77 5.68 -17.65
C GLN A 573 29.23 5.83 -17.25
N ALA A 574 29.52 6.64 -16.23
CA ALA A 574 30.86 6.80 -15.69
C ALA A 574 31.41 5.49 -15.11
N LEU A 575 30.63 4.77 -14.30
CA LEU A 575 31.01 3.47 -13.74
C LEU A 575 31.41 2.47 -14.83
N MET A 576 30.58 2.36 -15.88
CA MET A 576 30.85 1.46 -17.00
C MET A 576 32.12 1.81 -17.76
N GLU A 577 32.36 3.10 -18.02
CA GLU A 577 33.55 3.53 -18.74
C GLU A 577 34.83 3.38 -17.90
N VAL A 578 34.76 3.70 -16.62
CA VAL A 578 35.92 3.68 -15.71
C VAL A 578 36.33 2.24 -15.37
N THR A 579 35.36 1.35 -15.12
CA THR A 579 35.64 -0.04 -14.72
C THR A 579 35.71 -1.02 -15.89
N GLY A 580 35.16 -0.65 -17.05
CA GLY A 580 34.94 -1.55 -18.19
C GLY A 580 33.91 -2.66 -17.91
N LYS A 581 33.11 -2.54 -16.85
CA LYS A 581 32.15 -3.55 -16.37
C LYS A 581 30.82 -2.89 -16.01
N ARG A 582 29.73 -3.67 -15.97
CA ARG A 582 28.40 -3.12 -15.64
C ARG A 582 28.24 -2.64 -14.21
N GLY A 583 28.97 -3.27 -13.27
CA GLY A 583 28.91 -2.98 -11.84
C GLY A 583 27.49 -2.92 -11.27
N ALA A 584 27.29 -2.04 -10.29
CA ALA A 584 25.98 -1.62 -9.81
C ALA A 584 26.05 -0.17 -9.29
N VAL A 585 25.01 0.62 -9.59
CA VAL A 585 24.78 1.92 -8.95
C VAL A 585 23.59 1.80 -8.02
N VAL A 586 23.67 2.39 -6.83
CA VAL A 586 22.59 2.44 -5.85
C VAL A 586 22.29 3.91 -5.53
N SER A 587 21.04 4.34 -5.68
CA SER A 587 20.63 5.75 -5.54
C SER A 587 19.53 5.94 -4.50
N ARG A 588 19.58 7.03 -3.73
CA ARG A 588 18.51 7.39 -2.80
C ARG A 588 17.31 7.93 -3.55
N SER A 589 17.51 9.08 -4.20
CA SER A 589 16.47 9.75 -4.97
C SER A 589 16.23 9.00 -6.28
N THR A 590 14.95 8.78 -6.59
CA THR A 590 14.51 8.07 -7.80
C THR A 590 13.28 8.74 -8.40
N PHE A 591 13.09 8.49 -9.70
CA PHE A 591 11.91 8.90 -10.49
C PHE A 591 11.57 7.73 -11.43
N PRO A 592 10.33 7.62 -11.99
CA PRO A 592 10.08 6.68 -13.07
C PRO A 592 11.21 6.69 -14.13
N SER A 593 11.66 5.50 -14.53
CA SER A 593 12.88 5.22 -15.32
C SER A 593 14.20 5.07 -14.56
N ALA A 594 14.30 5.43 -13.27
CA ALA A 594 15.56 5.30 -12.50
C ALA A 594 16.10 3.88 -12.46
N GLY A 595 15.22 2.87 -12.42
CA GLY A 595 15.59 1.47 -12.42
C GLY A 595 16.37 0.99 -13.65
N ARG A 596 16.40 1.78 -14.74
CA ARG A 596 17.26 1.51 -15.91
C ARG A 596 18.74 1.79 -15.66
N TYR A 597 19.04 2.56 -14.61
CA TYR A 597 20.35 3.13 -14.36
C TYR A 597 20.92 2.71 -12.99
N ALA A 598 20.06 2.62 -11.98
CA ALA A 598 20.45 2.30 -10.61
C ALA A 598 19.42 1.42 -9.89
N GLY A 599 19.89 0.73 -8.84
CA GLY A 599 19.03 0.21 -7.78
C GLY A 599 18.73 1.27 -6.74
N HIS A 600 18.05 0.86 -5.67
CA HIS A 600 17.62 1.73 -4.60
C HIS A 600 17.71 1.02 -3.25
N TRP A 601 18.02 1.74 -2.17
CA TRP A 601 17.76 1.26 -0.81
C TRP A 601 16.67 2.11 -0.20
N LEU A 602 15.85 1.53 0.67
CA LEU A 602 14.63 2.16 1.21
C LEU A 602 14.87 3.35 2.18
N GLY A 603 16.09 3.90 2.21
CA GLY A 603 16.47 5.05 3.01
C GLY A 603 16.70 4.73 4.48
N ASP A 604 16.77 5.81 5.27
CA ASP A 604 17.14 5.87 6.68
C ASP A 604 16.03 5.31 7.59
N ASN A 605 15.84 4.00 7.52
CA ASN A 605 14.91 3.28 8.40
C ASN A 605 15.41 3.27 9.86
N THR A 606 14.51 3.07 10.80
CA THR A 606 14.82 2.95 12.24
C THR A 606 14.99 1.49 12.64
N ALA A 607 15.78 1.22 13.68
CA ALA A 607 15.92 -0.10 14.30
C ALA A 607 14.67 -0.50 15.11
N ARG A 608 13.53 -0.64 14.41
CA ARG A 608 12.21 -0.97 14.98
C ARG A 608 11.52 -2.07 14.18
N TRP A 609 10.65 -2.83 14.85
CA TRP A 609 9.88 -3.91 14.22
C TRP A 609 8.88 -3.40 13.17
N GLU A 610 8.40 -2.16 13.31
CA GLU A 610 7.59 -1.47 12.31
C GLU A 610 8.31 -1.36 10.98
N ASP A 611 9.59 -1.00 11.02
CA ASP A 611 10.37 -0.75 9.83
C ASP A 611 10.86 -2.04 9.16
N LEU A 612 11.05 -3.10 9.95
CA LEU A 612 11.17 -4.47 9.43
C LEU A 612 9.92 -4.89 8.64
N ARG A 613 8.72 -4.49 9.06
CA ARG A 613 7.47 -4.80 8.34
C ARG A 613 7.31 -3.95 7.08
N THR A 614 7.58 -2.65 7.16
CA THR A 614 7.46 -1.76 6.00
C THR A 614 8.50 -2.06 4.93
N SER A 615 9.68 -2.59 5.29
CA SER A 615 10.67 -3.00 4.29
C SER A 615 10.19 -4.11 3.37
N VAL A 616 9.34 -5.02 3.87
CA VAL A 616 8.71 -6.08 3.05
C VAL A 616 7.78 -5.47 2.00
N ILE A 617 7.07 -4.40 2.37
CA ILE A 617 6.18 -3.66 1.47
C ILE A 617 7.01 -2.87 0.45
N GLY A 618 7.99 -2.09 0.91
CA GLY A 618 8.83 -1.26 0.05
C GLY A 618 9.54 -2.07 -1.03
N ALA A 619 10.08 -3.25 -0.71
CA ALA A 619 10.71 -4.11 -1.71
C ALA A 619 9.74 -4.56 -2.82
N GLN A 620 8.47 -4.82 -2.47
CA GLN A 620 7.43 -5.16 -3.45
C GLN A 620 7.04 -3.94 -4.29
N GLU A 621 6.81 -2.78 -3.66
CA GLU A 621 6.42 -1.54 -4.35
C GLU A 621 7.46 -1.10 -5.38
N PHE A 622 8.75 -1.13 -5.02
CA PHE A 622 9.82 -0.74 -5.94
C PHE A 622 9.97 -1.69 -7.13
N ASN A 623 9.61 -2.97 -6.98
CA ASN A 623 9.49 -3.86 -8.14
C ASN A 623 8.36 -3.42 -9.08
N LEU A 624 7.25 -2.89 -8.56
CA LEU A 624 6.18 -2.30 -9.38
C LEU A 624 6.63 -1.00 -10.07
N PHE A 625 7.48 -0.22 -9.40
CA PHE A 625 8.08 1.01 -9.96
C PHE A 625 9.20 0.73 -10.98
N GLY A 626 9.55 -0.53 -11.22
CA GLY A 626 10.60 -0.90 -12.18
C GLY A 626 12.02 -0.84 -11.62
N ILE A 627 12.19 -0.96 -10.31
CA ILE A 627 13.48 -0.93 -9.61
C ILE A 627 13.60 -2.24 -8.79
N PRO A 628 13.89 -3.38 -9.44
CA PRO A 628 13.89 -4.66 -8.79
C PRO A 628 15.13 -4.93 -7.94
N TYR A 629 16.23 -4.17 -8.09
CA TYR A 629 17.41 -4.24 -7.22
C TYR A 629 17.22 -3.28 -6.04
N VAL A 630 16.59 -3.78 -4.99
CA VAL A 630 16.05 -3.01 -3.86
C VAL A 630 16.07 -3.77 -2.54
N GLY A 631 16.23 -3.04 -1.44
CA GLY A 631 16.16 -3.54 -0.07
C GLY A 631 16.30 -2.44 0.98
N SER A 632 16.06 -2.77 2.24
CA SER A 632 16.30 -1.87 3.38
C SER A 632 17.69 -2.05 3.97
N ASP A 633 18.11 -1.10 4.82
CA ASP A 633 19.24 -1.30 5.71
C ASP A 633 18.86 -2.31 6.81
N VAL A 634 19.49 -3.47 6.74
CA VAL A 634 19.17 -4.61 7.60
C VAL A 634 19.67 -4.36 9.01
N CYS A 635 18.80 -4.65 9.98
CA CYS A 635 18.91 -4.32 11.42
C CYS A 635 18.51 -2.88 11.78
N GLY A 636 18.27 -2.02 10.79
CA GLY A 636 17.82 -0.64 10.92
C GLY A 636 18.97 0.36 10.99
N PHE A 637 18.87 1.49 10.29
CA PHE A 637 19.91 2.51 10.24
C PHE A 637 19.93 3.43 11.48
N LEU A 638 18.78 4.01 11.84
CA LEU A 638 18.65 4.94 12.97
C LEU A 638 18.27 4.23 14.28
N GLY A 639 19.00 4.54 15.34
CA GLY A 639 18.75 4.04 16.69
C GLY A 639 19.36 2.66 16.96
N THR A 640 19.49 2.31 18.24
CA THR A 640 20.15 1.08 18.66
C THR A 640 19.31 -0.17 18.34
N SER A 641 19.87 -1.07 17.53
CA SER A 641 19.28 -2.39 17.29
C SER A 641 19.51 -3.37 18.45
N ASN A 642 18.84 -4.51 18.41
CA ASN A 642 19.00 -5.58 19.40
C ASN A 642 19.11 -6.94 18.71
N GLU A 643 19.60 -7.92 19.46
CA GLU A 643 19.90 -9.27 18.97
C GLU A 643 18.71 -9.93 18.27
N GLU A 644 17.50 -9.86 18.84
CA GLU A 644 16.31 -10.50 18.27
C GLU A 644 15.86 -9.82 16.97
N LEU A 645 15.77 -8.48 16.99
CA LEU A 645 15.37 -7.71 15.81
C LEU A 645 16.36 -7.93 14.67
N CYS A 646 17.66 -7.80 14.95
CA CYS A 646 18.70 -7.96 13.94
C CYS A 646 18.73 -9.39 13.39
N LEU A 647 18.52 -10.41 14.24
CA LEU A 647 18.36 -11.80 13.80
C LEU A 647 17.22 -11.95 12.79
N ARG A 648 16.02 -11.44 13.10
CA ARG A 648 14.85 -11.53 12.20
C ARG A 648 15.04 -10.71 10.93
N TRP A 649 15.70 -9.56 11.03
CA TRP A 649 15.97 -8.72 9.87
C TRP A 649 16.99 -9.35 8.93
N GLN A 650 18.02 -10.03 9.44
CA GLN A 650 18.97 -10.77 8.59
C GLN A 650 18.28 -11.93 7.85
N GLN A 651 17.37 -12.64 8.52
CA GLN A 651 16.56 -13.69 7.89
C GLN A 651 15.68 -13.15 6.76
N MET A 652 14.96 -12.05 7.00
CA MET A 652 14.08 -11.44 6.00
C MET A 652 14.87 -10.75 4.88
N GLY A 653 15.90 -9.97 5.24
CA GLY A 653 16.73 -9.20 4.31
C GLY A 653 17.50 -10.07 3.32
N ALA A 654 17.80 -11.32 3.66
CA ALA A 654 18.33 -12.31 2.72
C ALA A 654 17.40 -12.57 1.51
N PHE A 655 16.15 -12.11 1.56
CA PHE A 655 15.18 -12.16 0.47
C PHE A 655 14.96 -10.82 -0.25
N HIS A 656 15.64 -9.74 0.14
CA HIS A 656 15.77 -8.55 -0.70
C HIS A 656 16.77 -8.80 -1.83
N SER A 657 16.60 -8.18 -2.99
CA SER A 657 17.59 -8.31 -4.07
C SER A 657 18.86 -7.50 -3.78
N PHE A 658 18.73 -6.34 -3.15
CA PHE A 658 19.81 -5.59 -2.52
C PHE A 658 19.84 -5.93 -1.02
N PHE A 659 20.90 -6.58 -0.55
CA PHE A 659 20.98 -7.09 0.82
C PHE A 659 22.19 -6.50 1.56
N ARG A 660 21.98 -5.37 2.23
CA ARG A 660 22.99 -4.61 2.96
C ARG A 660 22.63 -4.49 4.44
N ASN A 661 23.58 -4.78 5.32
CA ASN A 661 23.54 -4.30 6.70
C ASN A 661 24.26 -2.95 6.75
N HIS A 662 23.59 -1.92 7.28
CA HIS A 662 24.09 -0.56 7.38
C HIS A 662 23.56 0.07 8.67
N ASN A 663 24.33 0.98 9.26
CA ASN A 663 24.09 1.54 10.58
C ASN A 663 24.50 3.02 10.60
N THR A 664 23.94 3.82 11.49
CA THR A 664 24.27 5.24 11.62
C THR A 664 25.46 5.50 12.57
N LEU A 665 25.99 6.71 12.51
CA LEU A 665 27.08 7.19 13.37
C LEU A 665 26.65 7.19 14.85
N GLY A 666 27.56 6.79 15.73
CA GLY A 666 27.36 6.82 17.19
C GLY A 666 26.58 5.64 17.76
N GLU A 667 25.93 4.83 16.92
CA GLU A 667 25.24 3.61 17.37
C GLU A 667 26.20 2.43 17.54
N PRO A 668 25.93 1.49 18.47
CA PRO A 668 26.71 0.26 18.59
C PRO A 668 26.74 -0.53 17.29
N ALA A 669 27.87 -1.21 17.03
CA ALA A 669 27.98 -2.09 15.88
C ALA A 669 26.88 -3.16 15.87
N GLN A 670 26.34 -3.44 14.69
CA GLN A 670 25.25 -4.39 14.47
C GLN A 670 25.51 -5.33 13.29
N ASP A 671 26.76 -5.41 12.84
CA ASP A 671 27.18 -6.42 11.89
C ASP A 671 26.89 -7.83 12.46
N PRO A 672 26.62 -8.84 11.62
CA PRO A 672 26.09 -10.11 12.11
C PRO A 672 27.07 -10.87 13.03
N ALA A 673 28.36 -10.50 13.06
CA ALA A 673 29.34 -11.14 13.94
C ALA A 673 29.27 -10.64 15.40
N VAL A 674 28.53 -9.57 15.69
CA VAL A 674 28.38 -9.00 17.04
C VAL A 674 27.70 -9.98 18.00
N TRP A 675 26.67 -10.69 17.54
CA TRP A 675 25.94 -11.68 18.34
C TRP A 675 26.07 -13.08 17.74
N PRO A 676 26.43 -14.11 18.53
CA PRO A 676 26.52 -15.48 18.03
C PRO A 676 25.22 -16.01 17.42
N SER A 677 24.05 -15.62 17.96
CA SER A 677 22.75 -16.06 17.43
C SER A 677 22.43 -15.41 16.09
N VAL A 678 22.75 -14.12 15.93
CA VAL A 678 22.62 -13.39 14.66
C VAL A 678 23.57 -13.99 13.63
N ALA A 679 24.83 -14.23 13.99
CA ALA A 679 25.80 -14.87 13.10
C ALA A 679 25.31 -16.22 12.58
N ALA A 680 24.77 -17.07 13.46
CA ALA A 680 24.22 -18.37 13.09
C ALA A 680 23.01 -18.24 12.15
N ALA A 681 22.08 -17.35 12.46
CA ALA A 681 20.89 -17.11 11.63
C ALA A 681 21.25 -16.52 10.26
N THR A 682 22.12 -15.51 10.22
CA THR A 682 22.63 -14.91 8.99
C THR A 682 23.38 -15.93 8.15
N LYS A 683 24.19 -16.80 8.74
CA LYS A 683 24.88 -17.86 8.00
C LYS A 683 23.89 -18.80 7.30
N ILE A 684 22.83 -19.23 7.98
CA ILE A 684 21.80 -20.09 7.38
C ILE A 684 21.08 -19.35 6.24
N ALA A 685 20.65 -18.11 6.49
CA ALA A 685 19.93 -17.30 5.49
C ALA A 685 20.80 -16.97 4.27
N ASN A 686 22.06 -16.60 4.47
CA ASN A 686 23.01 -16.31 3.39
C ASN A 686 23.35 -17.57 2.60
N LEU A 687 23.60 -18.71 3.24
CA LEU A 687 23.89 -19.95 2.50
C LEU A 687 22.68 -20.36 1.64
N PHE A 688 21.46 -20.23 2.16
CA PHE A 688 20.25 -20.40 1.35
C PHE A 688 20.25 -19.42 0.18
N ARG A 689 20.37 -18.11 0.44
CA ARG A 689 20.39 -17.09 -0.63
C ARG A 689 21.42 -17.42 -1.71
N TYR A 690 22.66 -17.70 -1.33
CA TYR A 690 23.76 -17.97 -2.25
C TYR A 690 23.52 -19.24 -3.07
N GLN A 691 22.87 -20.24 -2.49
CA GLN A 691 22.50 -21.44 -3.23
C GLN A 691 21.50 -21.14 -4.35
N TYR A 692 20.59 -20.19 -4.13
CA TYR A 692 19.53 -19.80 -5.06
C TYR A 692 19.88 -18.59 -5.94
N LEU A 693 21.11 -18.08 -5.89
CA LEU A 693 21.53 -16.96 -6.74
C LEU A 693 21.40 -17.23 -8.25
N PRO A 694 21.60 -18.45 -8.80
CA PRO A 694 21.31 -18.69 -10.22
C PRO A 694 19.85 -18.44 -10.60
N TYR A 695 18.92 -18.75 -9.69
CA TYR A 695 17.51 -18.43 -9.86
C TYR A 695 17.26 -16.92 -9.73
N LEU A 696 17.75 -16.28 -8.65
CA LEU A 696 17.56 -14.85 -8.44
C LEU A 696 18.15 -14.01 -9.59
N PHE A 697 19.34 -14.38 -10.08
CA PHE A 697 19.97 -13.75 -11.23
C PHE A 697 19.15 -13.94 -12.51
N SER A 698 18.58 -15.13 -12.72
CA SER A 698 17.67 -15.38 -13.85
C SER A 698 16.42 -14.50 -13.78
N LEU A 699 15.88 -14.23 -12.58
CA LEU A 699 14.77 -13.29 -12.41
C LEU A 699 15.17 -11.85 -12.78
N HIS A 700 16.36 -11.40 -12.36
CA HIS A 700 16.89 -10.09 -12.78
C HIS A 700 17.11 -10.03 -14.29
N PHE A 701 17.61 -11.11 -14.90
CA PHE A 701 17.78 -11.20 -16.35
C PHE A 701 16.43 -11.02 -17.08
N GLN A 702 15.41 -11.73 -16.62
CA GLN A 702 14.06 -11.61 -17.16
C GLN A 702 13.45 -10.22 -16.92
N ALA A 703 13.70 -9.60 -15.76
CA ALA A 703 13.29 -8.25 -15.47
C ALA A 703 13.89 -7.26 -16.48
N SER A 704 15.20 -7.33 -16.69
CA SER A 704 15.93 -6.46 -17.61
C SER A 704 15.62 -6.71 -19.08
N GLN A 705 15.44 -7.97 -19.48
CA GLN A 705 15.14 -8.32 -20.88
C GLN A 705 13.68 -8.08 -21.24
N SER A 706 12.75 -8.41 -20.34
CA SER A 706 11.32 -8.52 -20.66
C SER A 706 10.41 -7.65 -19.80
N GLY A 707 10.89 -6.91 -18.81
CA GLY A 707 10.04 -6.05 -17.97
C GLY A 707 9.18 -6.84 -16.98
N LEU A 708 9.73 -7.90 -16.40
CA LEU A 708 9.12 -8.66 -15.31
C LEU A 708 9.60 -8.15 -13.93
N THR A 709 8.96 -8.60 -12.85
CA THR A 709 9.34 -8.28 -11.47
C THR A 709 10.19 -9.38 -10.84
N VAL A 710 10.92 -9.08 -9.76
CA VAL A 710 11.73 -10.05 -9.01
C VAL A 710 11.05 -10.40 -7.69
N VAL A 711 10.91 -9.41 -6.80
CA VAL A 711 10.13 -9.51 -5.56
C VAL A 711 8.71 -9.04 -5.89
N ARG A 712 7.70 -9.90 -5.80
CA ARG A 712 6.34 -9.55 -6.24
C ARG A 712 5.27 -9.96 -5.23
N PRO A 713 4.17 -9.20 -5.12
CA PRO A 713 3.02 -9.60 -4.33
C PRO A 713 2.43 -10.93 -4.79
N VAL A 714 1.85 -11.69 -3.86
CA VAL A 714 1.29 -13.02 -4.15
C VAL A 714 0.16 -12.96 -5.20
N PHE A 715 -0.63 -11.87 -5.20
CA PHE A 715 -1.71 -11.68 -6.18
C PHE A 715 -1.23 -11.55 -7.64
N PHE A 716 0.08 -11.35 -7.89
CA PHE A 716 0.61 -11.39 -9.26
C PHE A 716 0.50 -12.78 -9.88
N GLU A 717 0.67 -13.82 -9.08
CA GLU A 717 0.60 -15.22 -9.51
C GLU A 717 -0.82 -15.80 -9.36
N TYR A 718 -1.61 -15.24 -8.43
CA TYR A 718 -2.96 -15.69 -8.11
C TYR A 718 -4.00 -14.55 -8.19
N PRO A 719 -4.13 -13.85 -9.33
CA PRO A 719 -4.96 -12.64 -9.43
C PRO A 719 -6.47 -12.88 -9.30
N THR A 720 -6.91 -14.14 -9.35
CA THR A 720 -8.31 -14.54 -9.15
C THR A 720 -8.62 -14.92 -7.70
N ASP A 721 -7.60 -15.07 -6.86
CA ASP A 721 -7.74 -15.38 -5.44
C ASP A 721 -7.75 -14.08 -4.63
N THR A 722 -8.94 -13.64 -4.22
CA THR A 722 -9.14 -12.36 -3.52
C THR A 722 -8.45 -12.29 -2.16
N GLU A 723 -8.17 -13.44 -1.54
CA GLU A 723 -7.44 -13.50 -0.26
C GLU A 723 -5.99 -13.04 -0.43
N THR A 724 -5.46 -13.03 -1.66
CA THR A 724 -4.07 -12.63 -1.94
C THR A 724 -3.88 -11.11 -2.05
N PHE A 725 -4.96 -10.33 -2.09
CA PHE A 725 -4.89 -8.88 -2.36
C PHE A 725 -4.40 -8.07 -1.16
N ASP A 726 -4.53 -8.62 0.06
CA ASP A 726 -4.15 -7.96 1.32
C ASP A 726 -2.95 -8.65 2.02
N LEU A 727 -2.17 -9.44 1.28
CA LEU A 727 -1.00 -10.17 1.80
C LEU A 727 0.28 -9.34 1.76
N GLY A 728 0.29 -8.17 2.41
CA GLY A 728 1.44 -7.23 2.34
C GLY A 728 2.76 -7.75 2.94
N TYR A 729 2.72 -8.78 3.79
CA TYR A 729 3.88 -9.28 4.54
C TYR A 729 4.39 -10.66 4.13
N GLN A 730 3.81 -11.24 3.08
CA GLN A 730 4.34 -12.42 2.40
C GLN A 730 4.44 -12.12 0.91
N PHE A 731 5.46 -12.63 0.25
CA PHE A 731 5.76 -12.26 -1.13
C PHE A 731 6.40 -13.41 -1.89
N MET A 732 6.47 -13.25 -3.20
CA MET A 732 7.08 -14.22 -4.10
C MET A 732 8.44 -13.71 -4.60
N TRP A 733 9.41 -14.61 -4.69
CA TRP A 733 10.54 -14.49 -5.61
C TRP A 733 10.17 -15.14 -6.94
N GLY A 734 10.03 -14.29 -7.96
CA GLY A 734 9.48 -14.70 -9.24
C GLY A 734 8.10 -15.32 -9.07
N SER A 735 7.85 -16.41 -9.78
CA SER A 735 6.60 -17.18 -9.70
C SER A 735 6.69 -18.40 -8.77
N ASN A 736 7.87 -18.71 -8.20
CA ASN A 736 8.16 -20.08 -7.78
C ASN A 736 8.49 -20.25 -6.30
N ILE A 737 8.95 -19.21 -5.60
CA ILE A 737 9.33 -19.28 -4.19
C ILE A 737 8.47 -18.30 -3.40
N LEU A 738 7.67 -18.82 -2.47
CA LEU A 738 6.91 -18.02 -1.50
C LEU A 738 7.74 -17.82 -0.23
N VAL A 739 7.82 -16.57 0.24
CA VAL A 739 8.55 -16.16 1.44
C VAL A 739 7.57 -15.56 2.45
N ALA A 740 7.63 -16.05 3.69
CA ALA A 740 6.78 -15.62 4.81
C ALA A 740 7.64 -15.40 6.07
N PRO A 741 8.17 -14.19 6.28
CA PRO A 741 9.06 -13.89 7.40
C PRO A 741 8.31 -13.80 8.74
N VAL A 742 9.06 -13.97 9.84
CA VAL A 742 8.61 -13.62 11.20
C VAL A 742 8.93 -12.16 11.46
N LEU A 743 7.89 -11.34 11.73
CA LEU A 743 8.01 -9.87 11.73
C LEU A 743 7.55 -9.21 13.04
N TYR A 744 7.38 -10.00 14.11
CA TYR A 744 6.93 -9.52 15.40
C TYR A 744 7.86 -10.00 16.51
N GLN A 745 8.07 -9.13 17.50
CA GLN A 745 8.88 -9.43 18.66
C GLN A 745 8.32 -10.61 19.46
N GLY A 746 9.20 -11.48 19.93
CA GLY A 746 8.87 -12.69 20.69
C GLY A 746 8.22 -13.80 19.88
N ALA A 747 7.94 -13.58 18.59
CA ALA A 747 7.27 -14.57 17.76
C ALA A 747 8.22 -15.71 17.37
N VAL A 748 7.74 -16.93 17.56
CA VAL A 748 8.42 -18.18 17.13
C VAL A 748 7.67 -18.89 16.01
N THR A 749 6.49 -18.39 15.63
CA THR A 749 5.66 -18.86 14.52
C THR A 749 5.09 -17.67 13.74
N THR A 750 4.70 -17.90 12.48
CA THR A 750 4.01 -16.91 11.64
C THR A 750 2.85 -17.59 10.90
N ASN A 751 1.80 -16.83 10.60
CA ASN A 751 0.67 -17.30 9.81
C ASN A 751 0.98 -17.12 8.33
N LEU A 752 0.78 -18.16 7.54
CA LEU A 752 1.03 -18.17 6.11
C LEU A 752 -0.25 -18.51 5.35
N TYR A 753 -0.62 -17.68 4.37
CA TYR A 753 -1.63 -18.04 3.39
C TYR A 753 -0.99 -18.78 2.22
N LEU A 754 -1.46 -20.00 1.96
CA LEU A 754 -1.08 -20.80 0.81
C LEU A 754 -2.25 -20.83 -0.19
N PRO A 755 -2.14 -20.13 -1.34
CA PRO A 755 -3.10 -20.27 -2.43
C PRO A 755 -3.28 -21.74 -2.85
N THR A 756 -4.41 -22.06 -3.48
CA THR A 756 -4.73 -23.46 -3.88
C THR A 756 -3.74 -23.98 -4.92
N ASP A 757 -2.68 -24.64 -4.45
CA ASP A 757 -1.61 -25.20 -5.27
C ASP A 757 -0.82 -26.28 -4.50
N VAL A 758 0.21 -26.85 -5.14
CA VAL A 758 1.18 -27.72 -4.47
C VAL A 758 2.37 -26.90 -4.01
N TRP A 759 2.61 -26.94 -2.71
CA TRP A 759 3.63 -26.18 -2.03
C TRP A 759 4.59 -27.14 -1.31
N TYR A 760 5.87 -27.10 -1.68
CA TYR A 760 6.91 -27.93 -1.07
C TYR A 760 7.83 -27.15 -0.17
N SER A 761 8.01 -27.60 1.06
CA SER A 761 8.99 -27.02 1.96
C SER A 761 10.43 -27.16 1.42
N LEU A 762 11.09 -26.04 1.12
CA LEU A 762 12.49 -25.92 0.67
C LEU A 762 13.45 -25.93 1.88
N PHE A 763 12.94 -25.54 3.05
CA PHE A 763 13.62 -25.57 4.35
C PHE A 763 12.57 -25.27 5.44
N ASP A 764 11.98 -26.27 6.09
CA ASP A 764 10.87 -26.25 7.06
C ASP A 764 9.60 -25.37 6.72
N TYR A 765 9.71 -24.16 6.15
CA TYR A 765 8.68 -23.13 5.97
C TYR A 765 8.75 -22.31 4.64
N LEU A 766 9.58 -22.69 3.66
CA LEU A 766 9.67 -22.02 2.34
C LEU A 766 8.99 -22.87 1.27
N TYR A 767 8.09 -22.34 0.42
CA TYR A 767 7.32 -23.21 -0.47
C TYR A 767 7.62 -23.03 -1.96
N GLY A 768 8.02 -24.14 -2.63
CA GLY A 768 8.24 -24.22 -4.08
C GLY A 768 7.06 -24.85 -4.84
N ARG A 769 6.79 -24.43 -6.07
CA ARG A 769 5.62 -24.88 -6.89
C ARG A 769 5.99 -25.18 -8.34
N GLY A 770 5.63 -26.35 -8.88
CA GLY A 770 5.62 -26.64 -10.33
C GLY A 770 6.91 -26.31 -11.10
N SER A 771 8.05 -26.27 -10.43
CA SER A 771 9.25 -25.53 -10.89
C SER A 771 10.50 -26.37 -10.94
N ALA A 772 11.33 -26.10 -11.94
CA ALA A 772 12.71 -26.50 -12.00
C ALA A 772 13.58 -25.27 -11.67
N ILE A 773 14.14 -25.23 -10.47
CA ILE A 773 14.87 -24.10 -9.91
C ILE A 773 16.37 -24.37 -10.01
N PRO A 774 17.13 -23.62 -10.84
CA PRO A 774 18.57 -23.77 -10.91
C PRO A 774 19.22 -23.20 -9.64
N ARG A 775 20.21 -23.94 -9.12
CA ARG A 775 20.96 -23.61 -7.91
C ARG A 775 22.45 -23.91 -8.12
N GLN A 776 23.29 -23.47 -7.20
CA GLN A 776 24.70 -23.85 -7.10
C GLN A 776 25.07 -24.04 -5.64
N THR A 777 26.00 -24.93 -5.32
CA THR A 777 26.50 -25.02 -3.95
C THR A 777 27.13 -23.67 -3.54
N PRO A 778 26.75 -23.07 -2.40
CA PRO A 778 27.25 -21.77 -1.98
C PRO A 778 28.69 -21.85 -1.46
N THR A 779 29.43 -20.75 -1.57
CA THR A 779 30.78 -20.56 -1.00
C THR A 779 30.91 -19.19 -0.35
N THR A 780 32.14 -18.76 -0.03
CA THR A 780 32.42 -17.49 0.66
C THR A 780 32.05 -16.24 -0.14
N THR A 781 32.06 -16.31 -1.48
CA THR A 781 31.66 -15.20 -2.38
C THR A 781 30.89 -15.73 -3.59
N THR A 782 30.19 -14.88 -4.31
CA THR A 782 29.52 -15.26 -5.56
C THR A 782 30.50 -15.69 -6.64
N THR A 783 31.66 -15.04 -6.77
CA THR A 783 32.71 -15.42 -7.73
C THR A 783 33.14 -16.87 -7.55
N MET A 784 33.40 -17.29 -6.31
CA MET A 784 33.77 -18.67 -6.02
C MET A 784 32.58 -19.63 -6.22
N SER A 785 31.37 -19.21 -5.84
CA SER A 785 30.16 -20.05 -5.96
C SER A 785 29.83 -20.39 -7.42
N ARG A 786 30.11 -19.45 -8.34
CA ARG A 786 29.86 -19.61 -9.78
C ARG A 786 30.70 -20.71 -10.44
N HIS A 787 31.80 -21.13 -9.82
CA HIS A 787 32.63 -22.22 -10.32
C HIS A 787 32.09 -23.62 -9.94
N ASN A 788 31.16 -23.70 -8.99
CA ASN A 788 30.58 -24.97 -8.59
C ASN A 788 29.64 -25.51 -9.68
N PRO A 789 29.50 -26.85 -9.79
CA PRO A 789 28.49 -27.45 -10.63
C PRO A 789 27.09 -26.93 -10.29
N PHE A 790 26.24 -26.84 -11.30
CA PHE A 790 24.83 -26.54 -11.12
C PHE A 790 24.11 -27.69 -10.41
N GLU A 791 23.09 -27.32 -9.66
CA GLU A 791 22.08 -28.20 -9.12
C GLU A 791 20.73 -27.79 -9.71
N LEU A 792 19.82 -28.75 -9.87
CA LEU A 792 18.44 -28.47 -10.25
C LEU A 792 17.49 -29.05 -9.21
N LEU A 793 16.75 -28.17 -8.53
CA LEU A 793 15.64 -28.57 -7.69
C LEU A 793 14.37 -28.63 -8.54
N ILE A 794 13.72 -29.78 -8.55
CA ILE A 794 12.49 -30.05 -9.29
C ILE A 794 11.38 -30.26 -8.27
N ALA A 795 10.41 -29.36 -8.29
CA ALA A 795 9.22 -29.33 -7.46
C ALA A 795 7.98 -29.54 -8.34
N PRO A 796 7.57 -30.79 -8.67
CA PRO A 796 6.53 -31.03 -9.66
C PRO A 796 5.14 -30.61 -9.19
N CYS A 797 4.28 -30.15 -10.09
CA CYS A 797 2.86 -29.94 -9.79
C CYS A 797 2.12 -31.28 -9.60
N GLN A 798 0.81 -31.25 -9.32
CA GLN A 798 0.01 -32.47 -9.13
C GLN A 798 0.05 -33.44 -10.32
N LEU A 799 0.31 -32.93 -11.53
CA LEU A 799 0.44 -33.73 -12.75
C LEU A 799 1.84 -34.35 -12.94
N GLY A 800 2.74 -34.19 -11.97
CA GLY A 800 4.11 -34.72 -12.05
C GLY A 800 5.02 -33.93 -12.99
N LYS A 801 4.68 -32.68 -13.33
CA LYS A 801 5.42 -31.81 -14.26
C LYS A 801 6.08 -30.63 -13.56
N ALA A 802 7.23 -30.19 -14.06
CA ALA A 802 7.87 -28.95 -13.61
C ALA A 802 8.54 -28.22 -14.78
N VAL A 803 8.55 -26.88 -14.74
CA VAL A 803 9.22 -26.06 -15.75
C VAL A 803 10.13 -25.03 -15.11
N GLY A 804 11.16 -24.60 -15.81
CA GLY A 804 12.13 -23.65 -15.28
C GLY A 804 12.99 -23.03 -16.37
N VAL A 805 13.73 -21.98 -15.99
CA VAL A 805 14.68 -21.32 -16.88
C VAL A 805 15.94 -20.97 -16.12
N LEU A 806 17.08 -21.04 -16.80
CA LEU A 806 18.37 -20.52 -16.35
C LEU A 806 18.91 -19.55 -17.40
N TYR A 807 19.20 -18.33 -16.96
CA TYR A 807 20.01 -17.37 -17.70
C TYR A 807 21.40 -17.32 -17.08
N TRP A 808 22.43 -17.41 -17.91
CA TRP A 808 23.80 -17.41 -17.44
C TRP A 808 24.72 -16.63 -18.38
N ASP A 809 25.24 -15.52 -17.87
CA ASP A 809 26.30 -14.74 -18.51
C ASP A 809 27.60 -14.79 -17.69
N ASP A 810 28.61 -13.98 -18.07
CA ASP A 810 29.90 -13.93 -17.39
C ASP A 810 29.84 -13.29 -15.98
N GLY A 811 28.71 -12.67 -15.64
CA GLY A 811 28.43 -12.05 -14.36
C GLY A 811 28.75 -10.56 -14.28
N GLN A 812 29.46 -9.96 -15.23
CA GLN A 812 29.99 -8.59 -15.07
C GLN A 812 30.17 -7.76 -16.35
N SER A 813 30.10 -8.35 -17.54
CA SER A 813 30.21 -7.59 -18.79
C SER A 813 29.06 -6.60 -18.96
N ILE A 814 29.35 -5.47 -19.60
CA ILE A 814 28.37 -4.44 -19.94
C ILE A 814 27.32 -5.01 -20.89
N VAL A 815 26.06 -4.66 -20.67
CA VAL A 815 24.92 -5.12 -21.47
C VAL A 815 24.34 -3.94 -22.26
N ASP A 816 24.88 -3.70 -23.46
CA ASP A 816 24.35 -2.67 -24.37
C ASP A 816 23.03 -3.13 -25.02
N SER A 817 22.95 -4.41 -25.40
CA SER A 817 21.75 -5.04 -25.93
C SER A 817 21.76 -6.54 -25.62
N PHE A 818 20.61 -7.09 -25.24
CA PHE A 818 20.45 -8.54 -25.06
C PHE A 818 20.53 -9.32 -26.37
N ASP A 819 20.44 -8.67 -27.52
CA ASP A 819 20.60 -9.33 -28.82
C ASP A 819 22.06 -9.73 -29.05
N THR A 820 23.00 -8.87 -28.64
CA THR A 820 24.45 -9.04 -28.85
C THR A 820 25.20 -9.53 -27.61
N HIS A 821 24.67 -9.32 -26.40
CA HIS A 821 25.31 -9.73 -25.15
C HIS A 821 25.54 -11.25 -25.10
N ASP A 822 26.71 -11.69 -24.67
CA ASP A 822 27.03 -13.12 -24.62
C ASP A 822 26.43 -13.80 -23.38
N PHE A 823 25.48 -14.71 -23.59
CA PHE A 823 24.87 -15.48 -22.50
C PHE A 823 24.20 -16.76 -23.01
N HIS A 824 24.09 -17.75 -22.14
CA HIS A 824 23.30 -18.95 -22.37
C HIS A 824 21.92 -18.83 -21.75
N GLN A 825 20.93 -19.42 -22.43
CA GLN A 825 19.58 -19.60 -21.90
C GLN A 825 19.19 -21.08 -22.02
N PHE A 826 18.70 -21.65 -20.92
CA PHE A 826 18.24 -23.03 -20.85
C PHE A 826 16.82 -23.10 -20.30
N ASP A 827 15.97 -23.84 -20.99
CA ASP A 827 14.62 -24.17 -20.55
C ASP A 827 14.59 -25.60 -20.02
N PHE A 828 14.13 -25.78 -18.79
CA PHE A 828 13.97 -27.07 -18.14
C PHE A 828 12.52 -27.54 -18.23
N ASN A 829 12.31 -28.77 -18.68
CA ASN A 829 11.01 -29.41 -18.76
C ASN A 829 11.08 -30.80 -18.13
N TYR A 830 10.42 -30.98 -17.00
CA TYR A 830 10.36 -32.24 -16.28
C TYR A 830 8.98 -32.87 -16.36
N ASN A 831 8.92 -34.19 -16.51
CA ASN A 831 7.70 -34.97 -16.46
C ASN A 831 7.94 -36.32 -15.78
N SER A 832 7.03 -36.71 -14.90
CA SER A 832 7.09 -37.96 -14.16
C SER A 832 5.77 -38.72 -14.19
N THR A 833 5.88 -40.04 -14.20
CA THR A 833 4.76 -40.98 -14.16
C THR A 833 5.07 -42.08 -13.16
N ARG A 834 4.13 -43.02 -12.96
CA ARG A 834 4.39 -44.19 -12.11
C ARG A 834 5.47 -45.11 -12.67
N THR A 835 5.70 -45.12 -13.98
CA THR A 835 6.64 -46.04 -14.65
C THR A 835 8.05 -45.46 -14.81
N GLY A 836 8.22 -44.14 -14.71
CA GLY A 836 9.50 -43.47 -14.87
C GLY A 836 9.36 -41.95 -14.99
N ALA A 837 10.47 -41.27 -15.28
CA ALA A 837 10.49 -39.82 -15.48
C ALA A 837 11.50 -39.41 -16.56
N GLN A 838 11.33 -38.18 -17.04
CA GLN A 838 12.15 -37.55 -18.06
C GLN A 838 12.37 -36.07 -17.71
N LEU A 839 13.60 -35.62 -17.83
CA LEU A 839 14.02 -34.23 -17.80
C LEU A 839 14.58 -33.87 -19.18
N THR A 840 13.98 -32.88 -19.81
CA THR A 840 14.47 -32.29 -21.07
C THR A 840 15.00 -30.90 -20.79
N ILE A 841 16.23 -30.64 -21.21
CA ILE A 841 16.91 -29.35 -21.11
C ILE A 841 17.14 -28.85 -22.54
N THR A 842 16.52 -27.72 -22.87
CA THR A 842 16.64 -27.10 -24.20
C THR A 842 17.47 -25.84 -24.09
N ARG A 843 18.59 -25.76 -24.83
CA ARG A 843 19.36 -24.52 -24.96
C ARG A 843 18.69 -23.63 -25.99
N THR A 844 17.98 -22.62 -25.54
CA THR A 844 17.27 -21.67 -26.40
C THR A 844 18.17 -20.55 -26.90
N ARG A 845 19.25 -20.25 -26.18
CA ARG A 845 20.31 -19.35 -26.64
C ARG A 845 21.68 -19.90 -26.25
N LYS A 846 22.59 -19.90 -27.22
CA LYS A 846 23.97 -20.36 -27.03
C LYS A 846 24.90 -19.15 -26.87
N GLY A 847 25.61 -19.10 -25.75
CA GLY A 847 26.72 -18.20 -25.53
C GLY A 847 28.10 -18.85 -25.70
N THR A 848 29.17 -18.09 -25.44
CA THR A 848 30.56 -18.56 -25.52
C THR A 848 31.19 -18.84 -24.15
N ILE A 849 30.56 -18.36 -23.08
CA ILE A 849 31.01 -18.54 -21.70
C ILE A 849 31.07 -20.03 -21.32
N VAL A 850 32.13 -20.40 -20.60
CA VAL A 850 32.33 -21.74 -20.07
C VAL A 850 31.30 -22.02 -18.97
N LEU A 851 30.63 -23.16 -19.07
CA LEU A 851 29.62 -23.59 -18.11
C LEU A 851 30.15 -24.69 -17.20
N PRO A 852 29.86 -24.63 -15.89
CA PRO A 852 29.90 -25.79 -15.03
C PRO A 852 28.95 -26.89 -15.53
N THR A 853 29.24 -28.14 -15.19
CA THR A 853 28.29 -29.25 -15.37
C THR A 853 27.12 -29.11 -14.41
N MET A 854 26.04 -29.84 -14.66
CA MET A 854 24.95 -30.02 -13.72
C MET A 854 25.06 -31.42 -13.11
N ASP A 855 25.36 -31.47 -11.81
CA ASP A 855 25.78 -32.70 -11.11
C ASP A 855 24.73 -33.20 -10.12
N ILE A 856 23.84 -32.32 -9.67
CA ILE A 856 22.85 -32.63 -8.64
C ILE A 856 21.44 -32.39 -9.18
N LEU A 857 20.57 -33.38 -9.02
CA LEU A 857 19.13 -33.26 -9.23
C LEU A 857 18.42 -33.62 -7.92
N GLU A 858 17.60 -32.71 -7.41
CA GLU A 858 16.76 -32.96 -6.25
C GLU A 858 15.30 -32.87 -6.68
N ILE A 859 14.52 -33.94 -6.48
CA ILE A 859 13.16 -34.05 -7.01
C ILE A 859 12.20 -34.36 -5.86
N PHE A 860 11.26 -33.45 -5.63
CA PHE A 860 10.24 -33.61 -4.62
C PHE A 860 9.04 -34.42 -5.12
N ASN A 861 8.37 -35.09 -4.19
CA ASN A 861 7.16 -35.88 -4.43
C ASN A 861 7.29 -36.88 -5.60
N TYR A 862 8.46 -37.51 -5.71
CA TYR A 862 8.75 -38.52 -6.70
C TYR A 862 7.96 -39.81 -6.41
N PRO A 863 7.19 -40.33 -7.40
CA PRO A 863 6.07 -41.24 -7.12
C PRO A 863 6.45 -42.66 -6.68
N SER A 864 7.61 -43.15 -7.09
CA SER A 864 8.07 -44.53 -6.83
C SER A 864 9.60 -44.58 -6.74
N PRO A 865 10.21 -45.60 -6.11
CA PRO A 865 11.66 -45.78 -6.14
C PRO A 865 12.20 -45.87 -7.59
N PRO A 866 13.24 -45.09 -7.95
CA PRO A 866 13.84 -45.15 -9.27
C PRO A 866 14.70 -46.42 -9.43
N ASN A 867 14.83 -46.91 -10.65
CA ASN A 867 15.87 -47.88 -11.00
C ASN A 867 17.15 -47.12 -11.40
N PHE A 868 18.10 -47.00 -10.47
CA PHE A 868 19.37 -46.29 -10.74
C PHE A 868 20.21 -46.84 -11.89
N ARG A 869 19.90 -48.05 -12.39
CA ARG A 869 20.57 -48.65 -13.56
C ARG A 869 19.90 -48.32 -14.90
N SER A 870 18.72 -47.70 -14.90
CA SER A 870 17.97 -47.42 -16.14
C SER A 870 18.12 -45.98 -16.65
N PHE A 871 19.01 -45.18 -16.05
CA PHE A 871 19.24 -43.81 -16.50
C PHE A 871 19.90 -43.78 -17.88
N LEU A 872 19.28 -43.03 -18.77
CA LEU A 872 19.76 -42.75 -20.12
C LEU A 872 19.92 -41.24 -20.30
N LEU A 873 21.10 -40.80 -20.70
CA LEU A 873 21.38 -39.43 -21.13
C LEU A 873 21.51 -39.42 -22.66
N ASN A 874 20.59 -38.74 -23.34
CA ASN A 874 20.48 -38.73 -24.81
C ASN A 874 20.47 -40.15 -25.41
N GLY A 875 19.71 -41.06 -24.78
CA GLY A 875 19.60 -42.47 -25.17
C GLY A 875 20.80 -43.35 -24.82
N LYS A 876 21.87 -42.80 -24.22
CA LYS A 876 23.06 -43.56 -23.78
C LYS A 876 23.00 -43.82 -22.28
N SER A 877 23.33 -45.05 -21.88
CA SER A 877 23.36 -45.40 -20.45
C SER A 877 24.37 -44.54 -19.69
N VAL A 878 23.95 -43.97 -18.57
CA VAL A 878 24.79 -43.21 -17.64
C VAL A 878 24.77 -43.88 -16.27
N ASN A 879 25.95 -44.02 -15.66
CA ASN A 879 26.09 -44.63 -14.35
C ASN A 879 25.82 -43.60 -13.25
N ILE A 880 24.70 -43.75 -12.55
CA ILE A 880 24.39 -42.94 -11.37
C ILE A 880 25.23 -43.41 -10.18
N ASN A 881 25.86 -42.47 -9.47
CA ASN A 881 26.57 -42.79 -8.23
C ASN A 881 25.57 -43.08 -7.11
N VAL A 882 25.31 -44.36 -6.87
CA VAL A 882 24.39 -44.84 -5.84
C VAL A 882 24.89 -44.64 -4.41
N GLN A 883 26.16 -44.30 -4.19
CA GLN A 883 26.67 -43.98 -2.85
C GLN A 883 26.27 -42.58 -2.39
N SER A 884 26.09 -41.65 -3.35
CA SER A 884 25.70 -40.26 -3.10
C SER A 884 24.27 -39.93 -3.57
N SER A 885 23.56 -40.89 -4.16
CA SER A 885 22.18 -40.73 -4.63
C SER A 885 21.22 -41.55 -3.76
N THR A 886 20.07 -40.99 -3.41
CA THR A 886 19.12 -41.60 -2.48
C THR A 886 17.67 -41.37 -2.91
N TYR A 887 16.78 -42.26 -2.47
CA TYR A 887 15.34 -42.06 -2.52
C TYR A 887 14.73 -42.32 -1.14
N SER A 888 13.93 -41.38 -0.65
CA SER A 888 13.18 -41.53 0.59
C SER A 888 11.72 -41.86 0.29
N GLY A 889 11.26 -43.04 0.69
CA GLY A 889 9.84 -43.42 0.56
C GLY A 889 8.91 -42.64 1.51
N ILE A 890 9.47 -42.00 2.55
CA ILE A 890 8.73 -41.20 3.54
C ILE A 890 8.47 -39.80 3.00
N THR A 891 9.53 -39.08 2.64
CA THR A 891 9.43 -37.70 2.11
C THR A 891 9.11 -37.67 0.62
N LYS A 892 9.20 -38.82 -0.06
CA LYS A 892 9.11 -38.96 -1.51
C LYS A 892 10.13 -38.08 -2.24
N THR A 893 11.31 -37.89 -1.66
CA THR A 893 12.39 -37.11 -2.28
C THR A 893 13.35 -38.05 -3.01
N LEU A 894 13.62 -37.77 -4.28
CA LEU A 894 14.71 -38.38 -5.05
C LEU A 894 15.86 -37.38 -5.15
N TYR A 895 17.00 -37.74 -4.56
CA TYR A 895 18.24 -36.97 -4.64
C TYR A 895 19.26 -37.73 -5.49
N ILE A 896 19.73 -37.12 -6.55
CA ILE A 896 20.76 -37.67 -7.44
C ILE A 896 21.97 -36.75 -7.34
N SER A 897 23.12 -37.34 -7.02
CA SER A 897 24.40 -36.63 -7.03
C SER A 897 25.40 -37.48 -7.77
N THR A 898 25.81 -37.03 -8.96
CA THR A 898 26.76 -37.72 -9.83
C THR A 898 27.65 -36.70 -10.50
N LYS A 899 28.96 -36.84 -10.32
CA LYS A 899 29.93 -35.90 -10.89
C LYS A 899 29.86 -35.88 -12.41
N ASN A 900 29.84 -34.69 -13.01
CA ASN A 900 29.71 -34.47 -14.45
C ASN A 900 28.48 -35.18 -15.05
N LEU A 901 27.34 -35.20 -14.33
CA LEU A 901 26.15 -35.94 -14.77
C LEU A 901 25.62 -35.38 -16.10
N ILE A 902 25.46 -34.06 -16.19
CA ILE A 902 24.99 -33.38 -17.39
C ILE A 902 25.99 -32.28 -17.79
N ASP A 903 26.58 -32.43 -18.97
CA ASP A 903 27.28 -31.34 -19.64
C ASP A 903 26.26 -30.51 -20.46
N LEU A 904 25.94 -29.32 -19.97
CA LEU A 904 24.99 -28.38 -20.59
C LEU A 904 25.47 -27.89 -21.97
N THR A 905 26.74 -28.09 -22.32
CA THR A 905 27.29 -27.69 -23.62
C THR A 905 27.15 -28.77 -24.69
N SER A 906 26.89 -30.02 -24.29
CA SER A 906 26.97 -31.22 -25.14
C SER A 906 25.99 -31.26 -26.32
N SER A 907 24.82 -30.62 -26.20
CA SER A 907 23.76 -30.60 -27.23
C SER A 907 22.83 -29.41 -27.00
N ASP A 908 22.10 -28.97 -28.03
CA ASP A 908 21.02 -27.97 -27.88
C ASP A 908 19.76 -28.55 -27.23
N SER A 909 19.62 -29.87 -27.24
CA SER A 909 18.56 -30.60 -26.54
C SER A 909 19.18 -31.79 -25.81
N ILE A 910 19.02 -31.81 -24.50
CA ILE A 910 19.54 -32.85 -23.61
C ILE A 910 18.35 -33.52 -22.92
N THR A 911 18.27 -34.84 -23.00
CA THR A 911 17.21 -35.63 -22.37
C THR A 911 17.83 -36.62 -21.40
N LEU A 912 17.47 -36.51 -20.12
CA LEU A 912 17.75 -37.51 -19.09
C LEU A 912 16.45 -38.25 -18.77
N GLU A 913 16.42 -39.56 -18.97
CA GLU A 913 15.24 -40.40 -18.71
C GLU A 913 15.59 -41.65 -17.92
N TRP A 914 14.66 -42.10 -17.09
CA TRP A 914 14.84 -43.32 -16.29
C TRP A 914 13.49 -43.96 -15.94
N SER A 915 13.55 -45.25 -15.63
CA SER A 915 12.40 -46.04 -15.18
C SER A 915 12.36 -46.22 -13.67
N ASN A 916 11.18 -46.52 -13.14
CA ASN A 916 10.99 -46.93 -11.75
C ASN A 916 11.14 -48.44 -11.60
N VAL A 917 11.46 -48.87 -10.38
CA VAL A 917 11.41 -50.30 -10.02
C VAL A 917 9.96 -50.77 -10.17
N SER A 918 9.71 -51.80 -10.99
CA SER A 918 8.39 -52.42 -11.10
C SER A 918 7.99 -52.99 -9.75
N LYS A 919 6.81 -52.64 -9.25
CA LYS A 919 6.21 -53.29 -8.08
C LYS A 919 5.80 -54.72 -8.40
#